data_AF-A0A2E9JZN3-F1
#
_entry.id   AF-A0A2E9JZN3-F1
#
_cell.length_a   1.000
_cell.length_b   1.000
_cell.length_c   1.000
_cell.angle_alpha   90.00
_cell.angle_beta   90.00
_cell.angle_gamma   90.00
#
_symmetry.space_group_name_H-M   'P 1'
#
loop_
_entity.id
_entity.type
_entity.pdbx_description
1 polymer ?
#
loop_
_entity_poly.entity_id
_entity_poly.type
_entity_poly.pdbx_seq_one_letter_code
_entity_poly.pdbx_strand_id
1 'polypeptide(L)'
;MAIYILKEQIMNYKLYSFSKAVLVIAFVSFITAASPFKAMAMQDVDLTTLNKILSRMPAKNAEEEQELNDSIIKLGPGALYAICARLVPMGAGDDAGARYALSSMTHHVNRPGLGPERKMFAEVMLRGLSAASNNEVKSFLIRRLQFAGKQEVVQPLGALLADEALCEPATRALIAIGSGAAERCLIDALAGNCENNQLTLVYALGEMKSKAAAYEIRKCLATDNDELRLAVVYALANIGPVTIEALLRDSWQSSSNYGKAKTLSYYVTHIKRMAEMGMSPEASELCRKVLAGAGPADSNFRIAVLAILVEEQGILALADLLKAAGSTQKDMRMAALELANGIPGTNTTIELFNKWKAASPELQAELQYVLQKRDEQFMIPELAEAMKLWPDEAGFVHLFNGKDLTGWKGLVADPVQRAKMSAAELAAAQVTADEVMNASWTVEDGILVFDGHGSHLCTVKDYKDFEMHVDWKIEAGGDSGIYLRGAPQVQIWDTAQWPEGSGGLYNNQNNPAKPSKVADKAVGEWNTFRIRMIGERVTVYLNDVLVVDDVLMENYWERNKPIYPTGQIELQSHGSKLQFKHIKIKELSAADTVDPDVFVLEADFELLFNGEDLTGWVGDKTGYIAEDGKIVVHPELGGGSGNLYTEKEYTDFNYRFDFKLTENANNGLGIRAPLEGDAAYVGIELQILDNTGEMYQELKEWQYHGSAYGIAAAKRGYLKTVGSWNTEEVIVKGKHIQVMINDVMILDVDLDEATKNGTIDGRDHPGLSRTKGHIGFLGHGSHVEFKNIRIKELK
;
A
#
# COMPACT_ATOMS: atom_id res chain seq x y z
N MET A 1 -58.68 32.96 -16.76
CA MET A 1 -57.46 32.53 -16.07
C MET A 1 -57.71 32.19 -14.60
N ALA A 2 -58.19 33.14 -13.77
CA ALA A 2 -58.42 32.89 -12.33
C ALA A 2 -59.47 31.79 -12.01
N ILE A 3 -60.54 31.69 -12.80
CA ILE A 3 -61.56 30.63 -12.66
C ILE A 3 -61.04 29.25 -13.10
N TYR A 4 -60.04 29.21 -13.98
CA TYR A 4 -59.41 27.97 -14.45
C TYR A 4 -58.47 27.41 -13.37
N ILE A 5 -57.67 28.30 -12.74
CA ILE A 5 -56.79 27.96 -11.62
C ILE A 5 -57.59 27.52 -10.38
N LEU A 6 -58.74 28.15 -10.10
CA LEU A 6 -59.61 27.76 -9.00
C LEU A 6 -60.29 26.39 -9.25
N LYS A 7 -60.66 26.07 -10.50
CA LYS A 7 -61.19 24.75 -10.87
C LYS A 7 -60.12 23.66 -10.78
N GLU A 8 -58.87 23.95 -11.15
CA GLU A 8 -57.73 23.03 -10.98
C GLU A 8 -57.41 22.79 -9.51
N GLN A 9 -57.42 23.83 -8.67
CA GLN A 9 -57.19 23.68 -7.23
C GLN A 9 -58.33 22.91 -6.54
N ILE A 10 -59.59 23.11 -6.93
CA ILE A 10 -60.74 22.36 -6.38
C ILE A 10 -60.75 20.91 -6.90
N MET A 11 -60.32 20.65 -8.15
CA MET A 11 -60.12 19.28 -8.64
C MET A 11 -58.98 18.58 -7.92
N ASN A 12 -57.85 19.26 -7.69
CA ASN A 12 -56.71 18.69 -6.97
C ASN A 12 -57.05 18.46 -5.49
N TYR A 13 -57.80 19.35 -4.85
CA TYR A 13 -58.23 19.16 -3.45
C TYR A 13 -59.25 18.02 -3.30
N LYS A 14 -60.14 17.83 -4.29
CA LYS A 14 -61.04 16.66 -4.34
C LYS A 14 -60.31 15.37 -4.69
N LEU A 15 -59.29 15.39 -5.56
CA LEU A 15 -58.42 14.23 -5.79
C LEU A 15 -57.60 13.86 -4.54
N TYR A 16 -57.17 14.86 -3.76
CA TYR A 16 -56.37 14.67 -2.54
C TYR A 16 -57.19 14.20 -1.34
N SER A 17 -58.47 14.59 -1.24
CA SER A 17 -59.37 14.04 -0.21
C SER A 17 -59.93 12.67 -0.60
N PHE A 18 -60.14 12.43 -1.90
CA PHE A 18 -60.50 11.11 -2.42
C PHE A 18 -59.33 10.13 -2.32
N SER A 19 -58.07 10.57 -2.47
CA SER A 19 -56.90 9.72 -2.25
C SER A 19 -56.68 9.37 -0.78
N LYS A 20 -56.97 10.26 0.19
CA LYS A 20 -56.94 9.90 1.63
C LYS A 20 -58.03 8.89 2.00
N ALA A 21 -59.23 9.00 1.45
CA ALA A 21 -60.30 8.02 1.69
C ALA A 21 -60.03 6.68 0.96
N VAL A 22 -59.47 6.73 -0.25
CA VAL A 22 -59.07 5.54 -1.01
C VAL A 22 -57.81 4.89 -0.43
N LEU A 23 -56.87 5.62 0.19
CA LEU A 23 -55.73 5.05 0.91
C LEU A 23 -56.16 4.39 2.22
N VAL A 24 -57.10 4.97 2.98
CA VAL A 24 -57.64 4.35 4.21
C VAL A 24 -58.55 3.15 3.89
N ILE A 25 -59.28 3.17 2.77
CA ILE A 25 -60.07 2.01 2.31
C ILE A 25 -59.15 0.95 1.66
N ALA A 26 -58.08 1.34 0.96
CA ALA A 26 -57.04 0.41 0.48
C ALA A 26 -56.23 -0.21 1.63
N PHE A 27 -56.13 0.47 2.78
CA PHE A 27 -55.53 -0.04 4.02
C PHE A 27 -56.27 -1.26 4.59
N VAL A 28 -57.58 -1.40 4.30
CA VAL A 28 -58.39 -2.58 4.68
C VAL A 28 -58.57 -3.55 3.50
N SER A 29 -58.48 -3.05 2.25
CA SER A 29 -58.81 -3.84 1.05
C SER A 29 -57.63 -4.62 0.47
N PHE A 30 -56.38 -4.19 0.67
CA PHE A 30 -55.21 -4.94 0.14
C PHE A 30 -54.70 -6.04 1.09
N ILE A 31 -55.18 -6.06 2.34
CA ILE A 31 -55.06 -7.22 3.25
C ILE A 31 -56.15 -8.27 2.92
N THR A 32 -57.08 -7.97 2.00
CA THR A 32 -58.23 -8.84 1.68
C THR A 32 -58.28 -9.41 0.26
N ALA A 33 -57.33 -9.09 -0.62
CA ALA A 33 -57.18 -9.78 -1.91
C ALA A 33 -56.40 -11.10 -1.76
N ALA A 34 -57.15 -12.20 -1.90
CA ALA A 34 -56.76 -13.62 -1.90
C ALA A 34 -55.27 -13.95 -2.17
N SER A 35 -54.53 -14.25 -1.11
CA SER A 35 -53.36 -15.13 -1.14
C SER A 35 -53.71 -16.42 -0.39
N PRO A 36 -53.21 -17.60 -0.80
CA PRO A 36 -53.56 -18.89 -0.18
C PRO A 36 -53.13 -19.02 1.28
N PHE A 37 -52.46 -18.02 1.85
CA PHE A 37 -51.87 -18.03 3.20
C PHE A 37 -52.80 -17.58 4.34
N LYS A 38 -54.07 -17.27 4.07
CA LYS A 38 -55.00 -16.71 5.08
C LYS A 38 -55.46 -17.70 6.16
N ALA A 39 -55.07 -18.97 6.09
CA ALA A 39 -55.38 -19.98 7.09
C ALA A 39 -54.16 -20.88 7.37
N MET A 40 -53.10 -20.34 7.96
CA MET A 40 -52.21 -21.14 8.81
C MET A 40 -52.46 -20.72 10.24
N ALA A 41 -53.33 -21.46 10.93
CA ALA A 41 -53.42 -21.44 12.37
C ALA A 41 -52.14 -22.07 12.95
N MET A 42 -51.69 -21.63 14.13
CA MET A 42 -50.66 -22.35 14.90
C MET A 42 -51.02 -23.82 15.19
N GLN A 43 -52.26 -24.25 14.90
CA GLN A 43 -52.81 -25.56 15.24
C GLN A 43 -52.15 -26.75 14.53
N ASP A 44 -51.45 -26.55 13.41
CA ASP A 44 -50.82 -27.64 12.63
C ASP A 44 -49.28 -27.60 12.61
N VAL A 45 -48.65 -26.80 13.48
CA VAL A 45 -47.17 -26.72 13.55
C VAL A 45 -46.66 -27.82 14.48
N ASP A 46 -45.70 -28.64 14.02
CA ASP A 46 -44.98 -29.58 14.89
C ASP A 46 -44.04 -28.82 15.84
N LEU A 47 -44.61 -28.32 16.94
CA LEU A 47 -43.91 -27.55 17.97
C LEU A 47 -42.87 -28.40 18.71
N THR A 48 -43.05 -29.71 18.76
CA THR A 48 -42.12 -30.63 19.42
C THR A 48 -40.81 -30.66 18.65
N THR A 49 -40.87 -30.87 17.34
CA THR A 49 -39.70 -30.84 16.47
C THR A 49 -39.08 -29.43 16.41
N LEU A 50 -39.91 -28.39 16.32
CA LEU A 50 -39.42 -27.01 16.33
C LEU A 50 -38.63 -26.67 17.61
N ASN A 51 -39.14 -27.04 18.79
CA ASN A 51 -38.44 -26.76 20.05
C ASN A 51 -37.10 -27.51 20.15
N LYS A 52 -37.01 -28.74 19.60
CA LYS A 52 -35.74 -29.48 19.52
C LYS A 52 -34.73 -28.75 18.63
N ILE A 53 -35.18 -28.26 17.47
CA ILE A 53 -34.34 -27.45 16.57
C ILE A 53 -33.83 -26.20 17.29
N LEU A 54 -34.71 -25.44 17.94
CA LEU A 54 -34.31 -24.19 18.63
C LEU A 54 -33.37 -24.43 19.81
N SER A 55 -33.48 -25.56 20.51
CA SER A 55 -32.56 -25.92 21.60
C SER A 55 -31.13 -26.25 21.12
N ARG A 56 -30.95 -26.50 19.81
CA ARG A 56 -29.65 -26.72 19.17
C ARG A 56 -29.08 -25.44 18.55
N MET A 57 -29.75 -24.30 18.71
CA MET A 57 -29.27 -22.99 18.25
C MET A 57 -28.53 -22.27 19.38
N PRO A 58 -27.36 -21.64 19.12
CA PRO A 58 -26.65 -21.58 17.84
C PRO A 58 -26.04 -22.94 17.44
N ALA A 59 -26.02 -23.21 16.13
CA ALA A 59 -25.41 -24.41 15.58
C ALA A 59 -23.91 -24.48 15.90
N LYS A 60 -23.37 -25.70 16.04
CA LYS A 60 -21.94 -25.90 16.39
C LYS A 60 -21.00 -25.75 15.21
N ASN A 61 -21.50 -25.95 13.99
CA ASN A 61 -20.74 -25.85 12.74
C ASN A 61 -21.69 -25.59 11.56
N ALA A 62 -21.12 -25.34 10.38
CA ALA A 62 -21.88 -25.02 9.17
C ALA A 62 -22.80 -26.16 8.69
N GLU A 63 -22.42 -27.42 8.93
CA GLU A 63 -23.21 -28.59 8.52
C GLU A 63 -24.48 -28.71 9.38
N GLU A 64 -24.36 -28.56 10.70
CA GLU A 64 -25.50 -28.50 11.61
C GLU A 64 -26.37 -27.26 11.34
N GLU A 65 -25.76 -26.11 11.01
CA GLU A 65 -26.50 -24.90 10.64
C GLU A 65 -27.37 -25.15 9.39
N GLN A 66 -26.82 -25.80 8.38
CA GLN A 66 -27.56 -26.16 7.18
C GLN A 66 -28.69 -27.16 7.48
N GLU A 67 -28.40 -28.23 8.22
CA GLU A 67 -29.38 -29.25 8.65
C GLU A 67 -30.57 -28.61 9.37
N LEU A 68 -30.29 -27.75 10.36
CA LEU A 68 -31.32 -27.09 11.17
C LEU A 68 -32.17 -26.14 10.34
N ASN A 69 -31.57 -25.37 9.43
CA ASN A 69 -32.31 -24.48 8.54
C ASN A 69 -33.16 -25.24 7.51
N ASP A 70 -32.61 -26.26 6.86
CA ASP A 70 -33.36 -27.12 5.93
C ASP A 70 -34.56 -27.75 6.65
N SER A 71 -34.38 -28.15 7.92
CA SER A 71 -35.45 -28.67 8.77
C SER A 71 -36.53 -27.62 9.07
N ILE A 72 -36.16 -26.37 9.36
CA ILE A 72 -37.14 -25.28 9.56
C ILE A 72 -37.92 -25.00 8.27
N ILE A 73 -37.26 -24.98 7.11
CA ILE A 73 -37.92 -24.82 5.81
C ILE A 73 -38.91 -25.95 5.56
N LYS A 74 -38.52 -27.20 5.85
CA LYS A 74 -39.39 -28.38 5.71
C LYS A 74 -40.63 -28.33 6.61
N LEU A 75 -40.51 -27.76 7.81
CA LEU A 75 -41.67 -27.51 8.69
C LEU A 75 -42.60 -26.40 8.18
N GLY A 76 -42.14 -25.61 7.22
CA GLY A 76 -42.94 -24.63 6.50
C GLY A 76 -43.16 -23.30 7.22
N PRO A 77 -43.97 -22.41 6.63
CA PRO A 77 -44.08 -21.02 7.07
C PRO A 77 -44.71 -20.84 8.46
N GLY A 78 -45.50 -21.81 8.92
CA GLY A 78 -46.06 -21.83 10.27
C GLY A 78 -45.00 -21.99 11.35
N ALA A 79 -43.95 -22.79 11.09
CA ALA A 79 -42.83 -22.94 12.00
C ALA A 79 -42.04 -21.63 12.09
N LEU A 80 -41.71 -21.01 10.96
CA LEU A 80 -41.06 -19.69 10.92
C LEU A 80 -41.89 -18.63 11.68
N TYR A 81 -43.20 -18.61 11.49
CA TYR A 81 -44.08 -17.69 12.23
C TYR A 81 -44.09 -17.99 13.74
N ALA A 82 -44.09 -19.27 14.12
CA ALA A 82 -43.99 -19.66 15.52
C ALA A 82 -42.63 -19.26 16.13
N ILE A 83 -41.54 -19.24 15.35
CA ILE A 83 -40.25 -18.69 15.79
C ILE A 83 -40.38 -17.18 16.04
N CYS A 84 -40.98 -16.42 15.12
CA CYS A 84 -41.25 -14.99 15.33
C CYS A 84 -42.07 -14.73 16.60
N ALA A 85 -43.08 -15.56 16.88
CA ALA A 85 -43.95 -15.41 18.05
C ALA A 85 -43.23 -15.68 19.40
N ARG A 86 -42.03 -16.26 19.38
CA ARG A 86 -41.19 -16.47 20.58
C ARG A 86 -40.26 -15.29 20.87
N LEU A 87 -40.15 -14.33 19.96
CA LEU A 87 -39.31 -13.16 20.18
C LEU A 87 -39.86 -12.29 21.30
N VAL A 88 -38.99 -11.90 22.21
CA VAL A 88 -39.31 -11.03 23.34
C VAL A 88 -38.33 -9.85 23.39
N PRO A 89 -38.70 -8.72 24.02
CA PRO A 89 -37.75 -7.62 24.26
C PRO A 89 -36.55 -8.09 25.08
N MET A 90 -35.40 -7.42 24.93
CA MET A 90 -34.21 -7.75 25.71
C MET A 90 -34.51 -7.75 27.21
N GLY A 91 -34.11 -8.83 27.89
CA GLY A 91 -34.31 -9.00 29.34
C GLY A 91 -35.70 -9.48 29.76
N ALA A 92 -36.65 -9.68 28.83
CA ALA A 92 -38.01 -10.15 29.14
C ALA A 92 -38.18 -11.69 29.10
N GLY A 93 -37.16 -12.43 28.67
CA GLY A 93 -37.16 -13.89 28.57
C GLY A 93 -36.00 -14.40 27.72
N ASP A 94 -35.93 -15.72 27.54
CA ASP A 94 -34.95 -16.37 26.67
C ASP A 94 -35.57 -16.64 25.29
N ASP A 95 -35.15 -15.86 24.30
CA ASP A 95 -35.47 -16.06 22.89
C ASP A 95 -34.20 -16.27 22.04
N ALA A 96 -33.06 -16.61 22.66
CA ALA A 96 -31.77 -16.71 21.98
C ALA A 96 -31.83 -17.69 20.80
N GLY A 97 -32.39 -18.88 21.02
CA GLY A 97 -32.56 -19.89 19.97
C GLY A 97 -33.43 -19.39 18.81
N ALA A 98 -34.46 -18.60 19.08
CA ALA A 98 -35.32 -18.02 18.05
C ALA A 98 -34.59 -16.94 17.23
N ARG A 99 -33.82 -16.07 17.89
CA ARG A 99 -33.03 -15.04 17.22
C ARG A 99 -31.90 -15.64 16.39
N TYR A 100 -31.21 -16.66 16.89
CA TYR A 100 -30.20 -17.39 16.10
C TYR A 100 -30.82 -18.07 14.88
N ALA A 101 -31.95 -18.76 15.04
CA ALA A 101 -32.64 -19.42 13.93
C ALA A 101 -33.02 -18.43 12.81
N LEU A 102 -33.64 -17.29 13.14
CA LEU A 102 -34.02 -16.28 12.13
C LEU A 102 -32.81 -15.58 11.49
N SER A 103 -31.73 -15.41 12.25
CA SER A 103 -30.48 -14.82 11.74
C SER A 103 -29.78 -15.75 10.76
N SER A 104 -29.62 -17.01 11.13
CA SER A 104 -29.03 -18.05 10.29
C SER A 104 -29.86 -18.28 9.02
N MET A 105 -31.19 -18.32 9.16
CA MET A 105 -32.11 -18.48 8.03
C MET A 105 -31.95 -17.38 6.97
N THR A 106 -31.59 -16.15 7.40
CA THR A 106 -31.41 -15.01 6.50
C THR A 106 -30.28 -15.24 5.48
N HIS A 107 -29.18 -15.87 5.89
CA HIS A 107 -28.11 -16.27 4.97
C HIS A 107 -28.55 -17.48 4.14
N HIS A 108 -29.15 -18.46 4.81
CA HIS A 108 -29.57 -19.72 4.20
C HIS A 108 -30.52 -19.56 3.01
N VAL A 109 -31.57 -18.73 3.12
CA VAL A 109 -32.55 -18.53 2.05
C VAL A 109 -32.03 -17.69 0.89
N ASN A 110 -30.92 -16.97 1.06
CA ASN A 110 -30.32 -16.17 -0.01
C ASN A 110 -29.37 -16.99 -0.91
N ARG A 111 -29.19 -18.29 -0.64
CA ARG A 111 -28.41 -19.20 -1.49
C ARG A 111 -29.05 -19.34 -2.89
N PRO A 112 -28.25 -19.56 -3.95
CA PRO A 112 -28.78 -19.79 -5.30
C PRO A 112 -29.83 -20.92 -5.32
N GLY A 113 -30.92 -20.71 -6.06
CA GLY A 113 -31.99 -21.70 -6.21
C GLY A 113 -33.15 -21.62 -5.19
N LEU A 114 -32.99 -20.90 -4.08
CA LEU A 114 -34.00 -20.80 -3.00
C LEU A 114 -34.91 -19.56 -3.09
N GLY A 115 -35.18 -19.09 -4.32
CA GLY A 115 -36.01 -17.91 -4.56
C GLY A 115 -37.42 -17.98 -3.93
N PRO A 116 -38.15 -19.10 -4.04
CA PRO A 116 -39.44 -19.30 -3.39
C PRO A 116 -39.35 -19.28 -1.86
N GLU A 117 -38.37 -19.95 -1.27
CA GLU A 117 -38.16 -20.05 0.18
C GLU A 117 -37.76 -18.70 0.77
N ARG A 118 -36.93 -17.93 0.07
CA ARG A 118 -36.59 -16.54 0.42
C ARG A 118 -37.82 -15.66 0.46
N LYS A 119 -38.65 -15.73 -0.58
CA LYS A 119 -39.89 -14.95 -0.64
C LYS A 119 -40.84 -15.34 0.50
N MET A 120 -41.02 -16.65 0.74
CA MET A 120 -41.80 -17.16 1.87
C MET A 120 -41.26 -16.64 3.21
N PHE A 121 -39.94 -16.71 3.42
CA PHE A 121 -39.30 -16.20 4.63
C PHE A 121 -39.58 -14.72 4.82
N ALA A 122 -39.42 -13.89 3.78
CA ALA A 122 -39.70 -12.46 3.83
C ALA A 122 -41.17 -12.16 4.16
N GLU A 123 -42.13 -12.87 3.54
CA GLU A 123 -43.55 -12.75 3.84
C GLU A 123 -43.89 -13.13 5.30
N VAL A 124 -43.23 -14.17 5.83
CA VAL A 124 -43.40 -14.56 7.24
C VAL A 124 -42.79 -13.55 8.19
N MET A 125 -41.64 -12.96 7.86
CA MET A 125 -41.04 -11.88 8.66
C MET A 125 -41.96 -10.65 8.70
N LEU A 126 -42.60 -10.28 7.58
CA LEU A 126 -43.62 -9.23 7.55
C LEU A 126 -44.80 -9.55 8.45
N ARG A 127 -45.29 -10.80 8.43
CA ARG A 127 -46.39 -11.22 9.31
C ARG A 127 -45.99 -11.16 10.79
N GLY A 128 -44.78 -11.61 11.11
CA GLY A 128 -44.21 -11.48 12.46
C GLY A 128 -44.10 -10.02 12.89
N LEU A 129 -43.65 -9.15 11.98
CA LEU A 129 -43.52 -7.71 12.19
C LEU A 129 -44.87 -7.05 12.49
N SER A 130 -45.93 -7.42 11.75
CA SER A 130 -47.29 -6.93 12.01
C SER A 130 -47.87 -7.44 13.34
N ALA A 131 -47.48 -8.64 13.79
CA ALA A 131 -47.98 -9.23 15.02
C ALA A 131 -47.22 -8.75 16.28
N ALA A 132 -45.96 -8.35 16.13
CA ALA A 132 -45.13 -7.86 17.23
C ALA A 132 -45.68 -6.53 17.78
N SER A 133 -45.78 -6.43 19.10
CA SER A 133 -46.20 -5.20 19.79
C SER A 133 -45.04 -4.29 20.18
N ASN A 134 -43.83 -4.84 20.34
CA ASN A 134 -42.65 -4.13 20.82
C ASN A 134 -41.71 -3.70 19.66
N ASN A 135 -41.24 -2.46 19.70
CA ASN A 135 -40.42 -1.88 18.63
C ASN A 135 -39.03 -2.52 18.49
N GLU A 136 -38.43 -3.07 19.54
CA GLU A 136 -37.16 -3.79 19.45
C GLU A 136 -37.30 -5.09 18.65
N VAL A 137 -38.37 -5.84 18.91
CA VAL A 137 -38.71 -7.06 18.15
C VAL A 137 -39.02 -6.72 16.70
N LYS A 138 -39.80 -5.66 16.46
CA LYS A 138 -40.07 -5.15 15.10
C LYS A 138 -38.78 -4.78 14.36
N SER A 139 -37.88 -4.03 15.01
CA SER A 139 -36.58 -3.65 14.45
C SER A 139 -35.72 -4.86 14.10
N PHE A 140 -35.69 -5.89 14.96
CA PHE A 140 -34.98 -7.14 14.66
C PHE A 140 -35.51 -7.81 13.39
N LEU A 141 -36.84 -7.90 13.24
CA LEU A 141 -37.49 -8.50 12.07
C LEU A 141 -37.24 -7.69 10.80
N ILE A 142 -37.31 -6.35 10.87
CA ILE A 142 -36.96 -5.47 9.74
C ILE A 142 -35.50 -5.68 9.32
N ARG A 143 -34.57 -5.85 10.27
CA ARG A 143 -33.18 -6.17 9.94
C ARG A 143 -33.00 -7.54 9.30
N ARG A 144 -33.92 -8.50 9.45
CA ARG A 144 -33.89 -9.74 8.65
C ARG A 144 -34.35 -9.46 7.22
N LEU A 145 -35.37 -8.60 7.06
CA LEU A 145 -35.85 -8.13 5.76
C LEU A 145 -34.84 -7.28 5.00
N GLN A 146 -33.90 -6.60 5.67
CA GLN A 146 -32.81 -5.89 5.00
C GLN A 146 -31.97 -6.83 4.10
N PHE A 147 -31.76 -8.08 4.53
CA PHE A 147 -30.93 -9.04 3.82
C PHE A 147 -31.75 -9.98 2.93
N ALA A 148 -32.94 -10.38 3.36
CA ALA A 148 -33.78 -11.33 2.63
C ALA A 148 -34.92 -10.67 1.84
N GLY A 149 -35.21 -9.39 2.06
CA GLY A 149 -36.31 -8.69 1.40
C GLY A 149 -35.98 -8.31 -0.05
N LYS A 150 -37.01 -8.32 -0.90
CA LYS A 150 -37.00 -7.74 -2.25
C LYS A 150 -38.27 -6.92 -2.48
N GLN A 151 -38.82 -6.93 -3.70
CA GLN A 151 -39.93 -6.06 -4.10
C GLN A 151 -41.19 -6.24 -3.24
N GLU A 152 -41.43 -7.45 -2.74
CA GLU A 152 -42.59 -7.80 -1.90
C GLU A 152 -42.64 -7.06 -0.56
N VAL A 153 -41.50 -6.62 -0.02
CA VAL A 153 -41.46 -5.94 1.30
C VAL A 153 -41.38 -4.42 1.21
N VAL A 154 -41.19 -3.86 0.01
CA VAL A 154 -40.99 -2.42 -0.19
C VAL A 154 -42.16 -1.59 0.33
N GLN A 155 -43.39 -1.91 -0.06
CA GLN A 155 -44.57 -1.15 0.36
C GLN A 155 -44.85 -1.29 1.88
N PRO A 156 -44.83 -2.50 2.46
CA PRO A 156 -44.95 -2.66 3.91
C PRO A 156 -43.89 -1.89 4.71
N LEU A 157 -42.63 -1.89 4.27
CA LEU A 157 -41.57 -1.13 4.94
C LEU A 157 -41.74 0.38 4.74
N GLY A 158 -42.18 0.82 3.56
CA GLY A 158 -42.48 2.22 3.27
C GLY A 158 -43.53 2.81 4.22
N ALA A 159 -44.53 2.02 4.62
CA ALA A 159 -45.56 2.45 5.58
C ALA A 159 -45.00 2.70 7.00
N LEU A 160 -43.82 2.17 7.33
CA LEU A 160 -43.16 2.33 8.63
C LEU A 160 -42.26 3.58 8.70
N LEU A 161 -42.04 4.27 7.59
CA LEU A 161 -41.17 5.45 7.53
C LEU A 161 -41.70 6.65 8.33
N ALA A 162 -43.00 6.68 8.62
CA ALA A 162 -43.62 7.69 9.48
C ALA A 162 -43.50 7.37 10.99
N ASP A 163 -43.13 6.14 11.36
CA ASP A 163 -42.95 5.73 12.75
C ASP A 163 -41.54 6.09 13.21
N GLU A 164 -41.42 6.91 14.26
CA GLU A 164 -40.14 7.42 14.76
C GLU A 164 -39.17 6.30 15.21
N ALA A 165 -39.69 5.21 15.79
CA ALA A 165 -38.87 4.12 16.29
C ALA A 165 -38.46 3.12 15.19
N LEU A 166 -39.22 3.06 14.10
CA LEU A 166 -39.04 2.07 13.03
C LEU A 166 -38.53 2.68 11.71
N CYS A 167 -38.49 4.00 11.60
CA CYS A 167 -38.03 4.69 10.40
C CYS A 167 -36.60 4.31 10.02
N GLU A 168 -35.65 4.33 10.96
CA GLU A 168 -34.25 3.97 10.69
C GLU A 168 -34.08 2.54 10.16
N PRO A 169 -34.57 1.49 10.85
CA PRO A 169 -34.41 0.13 10.34
C PRO A 169 -35.17 -0.10 9.03
N ALA A 170 -36.35 0.50 8.85
CA ALA A 170 -37.11 0.41 7.60
C ALA A 170 -36.36 1.08 6.44
N THR A 171 -35.77 2.24 6.70
CA THR A 171 -34.94 2.98 5.74
C THR A 171 -33.72 2.16 5.32
N ARG A 172 -32.99 1.57 6.26
CA ARG A 172 -31.85 0.68 5.96
C ARG A 172 -32.24 -0.50 5.10
N ALA A 173 -33.37 -1.13 5.39
CA ALA A 173 -33.90 -2.22 4.58
C ALA A 173 -34.26 -1.77 3.16
N LEU A 174 -34.88 -0.59 3.00
CA LEU A 174 -35.22 -0.03 1.68
C LEU A 174 -33.99 0.34 0.85
N ILE A 175 -32.95 0.93 1.47
CA ILE A 175 -31.66 1.20 0.81
C ILE A 175 -31.04 -0.11 0.31
N ALA A 176 -30.98 -1.14 1.15
CA ALA A 176 -30.40 -2.44 0.78
C ALA A 176 -31.16 -3.14 -0.36
N ILE A 177 -32.47 -2.91 -0.47
CA ILE A 177 -33.27 -3.41 -1.60
C ILE A 177 -32.93 -2.67 -2.91
N GLY A 178 -32.66 -1.36 -2.82
CA GLY A 178 -32.12 -0.56 -3.94
C GLY A 178 -33.04 -0.43 -5.16
N SER A 179 -34.34 -0.74 -5.05
CA SER A 179 -35.26 -0.66 -6.18
C SER A 179 -35.84 0.75 -6.36
N GLY A 180 -36.23 1.12 -7.59
CA GLY A 180 -36.89 2.40 -7.85
C GLY A 180 -38.23 2.58 -7.12
N ALA A 181 -38.86 1.47 -6.67
CA ALA A 181 -40.03 1.55 -5.79
C ALA A 181 -39.65 1.92 -4.35
N ALA A 182 -38.52 1.40 -3.84
CA ALA A 182 -37.99 1.75 -2.54
C ALA A 182 -37.56 3.23 -2.49
N GLU A 183 -36.89 3.70 -3.55
CA GLU A 183 -36.55 5.12 -3.74
C GLU A 183 -37.81 6.00 -3.67
N ARG A 184 -38.88 5.65 -4.41
CA ARG A 184 -40.14 6.40 -4.37
C ARG A 184 -40.77 6.42 -2.98
N CYS A 185 -40.77 5.31 -2.24
CA CYS A 185 -41.29 5.29 -0.87
C CYS A 185 -40.55 6.28 0.05
N LEU A 186 -39.23 6.37 -0.07
CA LEU A 186 -38.42 7.32 0.71
C LEU A 186 -38.69 8.77 0.30
N ILE A 187 -38.86 9.05 -1.00
CA ILE A 187 -39.23 10.38 -1.51
C ILE A 187 -40.61 10.79 -1.00
N ASP A 188 -41.60 9.90 -1.11
CA ASP A 188 -42.97 10.17 -0.68
C ASP A 188 -43.03 10.40 0.85
N ALA A 189 -42.26 9.63 1.63
CA ALA A 189 -42.15 9.83 3.07
C ALA A 189 -41.53 11.19 3.43
N LEU A 190 -40.49 11.62 2.70
CA LEU A 190 -39.86 12.93 2.90
C LEU A 190 -40.84 14.07 2.55
N ALA A 191 -41.55 13.95 1.43
CA ALA A 191 -42.54 14.93 0.97
C ALA A 191 -43.78 15.00 1.89
N GLY A 192 -44.09 13.91 2.60
CA GLY A 192 -45.19 13.83 3.57
C GLY A 192 -44.98 14.61 4.88
N ASN A 193 -43.90 15.38 5.00
CA ASN A 193 -43.51 16.13 6.21
C ASN A 193 -43.40 15.22 7.46
N CYS A 194 -42.66 14.12 7.37
CA CYS A 194 -42.28 13.35 8.55
C CYS A 194 -41.22 14.13 9.37
N GLU A 195 -41.60 15.24 10.01
CA GLU A 195 -40.70 16.22 10.63
C GLU A 195 -39.65 15.57 11.55
N ASN A 196 -40.04 14.57 12.35
CA ASN A 196 -39.12 13.85 13.25
C ASN A 196 -38.12 12.92 12.52
N ASN A 197 -38.43 12.52 11.29
CA ASN A 197 -37.68 11.51 10.53
C ASN A 197 -36.93 12.09 9.31
N GLN A 198 -37.05 13.39 9.06
CA GLN A 198 -36.44 14.06 7.90
C GLN A 198 -34.94 13.80 7.79
N LEU A 199 -34.23 13.81 8.91
CA LEU A 199 -32.78 13.59 8.95
C LEU A 199 -32.41 12.22 8.35
N THR A 200 -33.06 11.16 8.83
CA THR A 200 -32.87 9.78 8.37
C THR A 200 -33.17 9.63 6.88
N LEU A 201 -34.30 10.20 6.43
CA LEU A 201 -34.75 10.13 5.03
C LEU A 201 -33.82 10.89 4.07
N VAL A 202 -33.34 12.07 4.48
CA VAL A 202 -32.38 12.87 3.69
C VAL A 202 -31.06 12.13 3.51
N TYR A 203 -30.50 11.56 4.60
CA TYR A 203 -29.27 10.77 4.51
C TYR A 203 -29.44 9.56 3.57
N ALA A 204 -30.57 8.87 3.69
CA ALA A 204 -30.87 7.70 2.87
C ALA A 204 -30.95 8.02 1.37
N LEU A 205 -31.68 9.07 1.01
CA LEU A 205 -31.83 9.48 -0.38
C LEU A 205 -30.51 10.02 -0.96
N GLY A 206 -29.67 10.63 -0.11
CA GLY A 206 -28.29 10.99 -0.43
C GLY A 206 -27.41 9.77 -0.70
N GLU A 207 -27.43 8.76 0.17
CA GLU A 207 -26.69 7.50 0.02
C GLU A 207 -27.11 6.74 -1.24
N MET A 208 -28.41 6.75 -1.56
CA MET A 208 -28.96 6.20 -2.81
C MET A 208 -28.65 7.04 -4.05
N LYS A 209 -28.05 8.24 -3.90
CA LYS A 209 -27.77 9.19 -4.98
C LYS A 209 -29.02 9.52 -5.81
N SER A 210 -30.17 9.64 -5.14
CA SER A 210 -31.47 9.82 -5.78
C SER A 210 -31.61 11.19 -6.45
N LYS A 211 -31.50 11.24 -7.77
CA LYS A 211 -31.74 12.46 -8.56
C LYS A 211 -33.19 12.93 -8.45
N ALA A 212 -34.13 11.99 -8.35
CA ALA A 212 -35.56 12.30 -8.21
C ALA A 212 -35.88 13.00 -6.88
N ALA A 213 -35.12 12.69 -5.81
CA ALA A 213 -35.29 13.30 -4.49
C ALA A 213 -34.73 14.72 -4.37
N ALA A 214 -33.90 15.18 -5.31
CA ALA A 214 -33.15 16.43 -5.17
C ALA A 214 -34.03 17.65 -4.89
N TYR A 215 -35.23 17.71 -5.45
CA TYR A 215 -36.18 18.79 -5.21
C TYR A 215 -36.73 18.77 -3.77
N GLU A 216 -37.15 17.61 -3.27
CA GLU A 216 -37.70 17.46 -1.92
C GLU A 216 -36.60 17.67 -0.85
N ILE A 217 -35.41 17.12 -1.07
CA ILE A 217 -34.25 17.34 -0.18
C ILE A 217 -33.92 18.82 -0.04
N ARG A 218 -33.98 19.61 -1.13
CA ARG A 218 -33.72 21.06 -1.07
C ARG A 218 -34.73 21.82 -0.23
N LYS A 219 -36.00 21.40 -0.18
CA LYS A 219 -37.02 22.08 0.64
C LYS A 219 -36.66 22.03 2.13
N CYS A 220 -35.94 20.99 2.56
CA CYS A 220 -35.46 20.85 3.93
C CYS A 220 -34.41 21.90 4.35
N LEU A 221 -33.88 22.72 3.41
CA LEU A 221 -32.98 23.83 3.75
C LEU A 221 -33.64 24.94 4.57
N ALA A 222 -34.97 25.08 4.50
CA ALA A 222 -35.73 26.11 5.22
C ALA A 222 -35.86 25.85 6.74
N THR A 223 -35.14 24.86 7.27
CA THR A 223 -35.13 24.48 8.69
C THR A 223 -34.16 25.32 9.52
N ASP A 224 -34.47 25.52 10.79
CA ASP A 224 -33.55 26.07 11.80
C ASP A 224 -32.63 24.99 12.40
N ASN A 225 -32.82 23.71 12.06
CA ASN A 225 -32.00 22.61 12.54
C ASN A 225 -30.68 22.48 11.74
N ASP A 226 -29.56 22.82 12.37
CA ASP A 226 -28.23 22.76 11.78
C ASP A 226 -27.82 21.35 11.31
N GLU A 227 -28.21 20.30 12.05
CA GLU A 227 -27.90 18.91 11.71
C GLU A 227 -28.64 18.48 10.44
N LEU A 228 -29.92 18.84 10.33
CA LEU A 228 -30.71 18.59 9.12
C LEU A 228 -30.16 19.39 7.93
N ARG A 229 -29.78 20.65 8.13
CA ARG A 229 -29.15 21.46 7.07
C ARG A 229 -27.87 20.82 6.55
N LEU A 230 -27.04 20.28 7.45
CA LEU A 230 -25.80 19.59 7.09
C LEU A 230 -26.07 18.25 6.36
N ALA A 231 -27.09 17.50 6.78
CA ALA A 231 -27.53 16.29 6.08
C ALA A 231 -28.03 16.59 4.66
N VAL A 232 -28.73 17.72 4.47
CA VAL A 232 -29.15 18.18 3.14
C VAL A 232 -27.93 18.48 2.27
N VAL A 233 -26.92 19.19 2.79
CA VAL A 233 -25.66 19.43 2.06
C VAL A 233 -25.00 18.11 1.66
N TYR A 234 -24.87 17.16 2.59
CA TYR A 234 -24.34 15.82 2.33
C TYR A 234 -25.10 15.11 1.20
N ALA A 235 -26.43 15.09 1.29
CA ALA A 235 -27.27 14.36 0.35
C ALA A 235 -27.17 14.96 -1.06
N LEU A 236 -27.26 16.28 -1.17
CA LEU A 236 -27.13 16.97 -2.45
C LEU A 236 -25.73 16.85 -3.05
N ALA A 237 -24.68 16.85 -2.22
CA ALA A 237 -23.31 16.58 -2.67
C ALA A 237 -23.16 15.17 -3.28
N ASN A 238 -23.78 14.15 -2.68
CA ASN A 238 -23.74 12.78 -3.21
C ASN A 238 -24.58 12.59 -4.47
N ILE A 239 -25.66 13.36 -4.66
CA ILE A 239 -26.55 13.27 -5.83
C ILE A 239 -25.88 13.81 -7.12
N GLY A 240 -24.95 14.75 -7.03
CA GLY A 240 -24.24 15.33 -8.19
C GLY A 240 -24.70 16.75 -8.54
N PRO A 241 -24.82 17.16 -9.83
CA PRO A 241 -24.90 18.56 -10.30
C PRO A 241 -26.25 19.20 -9.99
N VAL A 242 -26.41 19.46 -8.71
CA VAL A 242 -27.45 20.20 -8.06
C VAL A 242 -26.76 21.48 -7.66
N THR A 243 -27.25 22.65 -8.09
CA THR A 243 -26.62 23.95 -7.76
C THR A 243 -26.60 24.15 -6.24
N ILE A 244 -25.49 23.77 -5.59
CA ILE A 244 -25.26 23.91 -4.14
C ILE A 244 -24.03 24.76 -3.83
N GLU A 245 -23.41 25.37 -4.85
CA GLU A 245 -22.20 26.17 -4.69
C GLU A 245 -22.34 27.32 -3.69
N ALA A 246 -23.47 28.03 -3.70
CA ALA A 246 -23.75 29.09 -2.73
C ALA A 246 -23.85 28.52 -1.30
N LEU A 247 -24.55 27.39 -1.16
CA LEU A 247 -24.75 26.71 0.13
C LEU A 247 -23.43 26.20 0.70
N LEU A 248 -22.57 25.61 -0.14
CA LEU A 248 -21.23 25.11 0.23
C LEU A 248 -20.25 26.25 0.54
N ARG A 249 -20.35 27.38 -0.17
CA ARG A 249 -19.54 28.57 0.08
C ARG A 249 -19.89 29.23 1.41
N ASP A 250 -21.18 29.35 1.73
CA ASP A 250 -21.64 29.98 2.97
C ASP A 250 -21.29 29.13 4.20
N SER A 251 -21.34 27.79 4.07
CA SER A 251 -21.00 26.86 5.15
C SER A 251 -19.48 26.69 5.37
N TRP A 252 -18.65 27.12 4.42
CA TRP A 252 -17.19 27.29 4.58
C TRP A 252 -16.87 28.35 5.64
N GLN A 253 -17.68 29.41 5.72
CA GLN A 253 -17.41 30.58 6.56
C GLN A 253 -17.99 30.48 7.98
N SER A 254 -18.60 29.34 8.36
CA SER A 254 -19.17 29.14 9.70
C SER A 254 -18.13 28.69 10.74
N SER A 255 -18.37 29.02 12.02
CA SER A 255 -17.38 29.34 13.06
C SER A 255 -16.77 28.17 13.87
N SER A 256 -16.93 26.90 13.47
CA SER A 256 -16.29 25.77 14.16
C SER A 256 -15.38 24.95 13.24
N ASN A 257 -14.16 24.63 13.71
CA ASN A 257 -13.16 23.87 12.94
C ASN A 257 -13.68 22.49 12.46
N TYR A 258 -14.55 21.84 13.25
CA TYR A 258 -15.15 20.56 12.91
C TYR A 258 -16.22 20.68 11.81
N GLY A 259 -17.08 21.69 11.88
CA GLY A 259 -18.10 21.94 10.85
C GLY A 259 -17.48 22.29 9.50
N LYS A 260 -16.39 23.07 9.51
CA LYS A 260 -15.65 23.45 8.30
C LYS A 260 -15.08 22.24 7.54
N ALA A 261 -14.41 21.32 8.25
CA ALA A 261 -13.83 20.12 7.63
C ALA A 261 -14.90 19.20 7.00
N LYS A 262 -16.06 19.06 7.66
CA LYS A 262 -17.18 18.25 7.16
C LYS A 262 -17.78 18.86 5.89
N THR A 263 -17.97 20.18 5.84
CA THR A 263 -18.44 20.88 4.64
C THR A 263 -17.44 20.78 3.48
N LEU A 264 -16.13 20.91 3.74
CA LEU A 264 -15.10 20.73 2.71
C LEU A 264 -15.11 19.31 2.14
N SER A 265 -15.27 18.29 2.98
CA SER A 265 -15.43 16.90 2.54
C SER A 265 -16.62 16.74 1.58
N TYR A 266 -17.75 17.38 1.88
CA TYR A 266 -18.93 17.36 1.00
C TYR A 266 -18.70 18.11 -0.30
N TYR A 267 -17.95 19.21 -0.28
CA TYR A 267 -17.60 19.93 -1.49
C TYR A 267 -16.71 19.07 -2.41
N VAL A 268 -15.67 18.42 -1.87
CA VAL A 268 -14.83 17.48 -2.63
C VAL A 268 -15.66 16.31 -3.18
N THR A 269 -16.59 15.78 -2.38
CA THR A 269 -17.51 14.72 -2.83
C THR A 269 -18.37 15.18 -4.00
N HIS A 270 -18.94 16.38 -3.93
CA HIS A 270 -19.76 16.95 -5.00
C HIS A 270 -18.97 17.09 -6.31
N ILE A 271 -17.75 17.63 -6.22
CA ILE A 271 -16.85 17.79 -7.37
C ILE A 271 -16.55 16.43 -8.00
N LYS A 272 -16.22 15.42 -7.19
CA LYS A 272 -15.98 14.05 -7.67
C LYS A 272 -17.20 13.47 -8.38
N ARG A 273 -18.41 13.69 -7.85
CA ARG A 273 -19.65 13.22 -8.50
C ARG A 273 -19.92 13.94 -9.82
N MET A 274 -19.58 15.22 -9.93
CA MET A 274 -19.66 15.94 -11.20
C MET A 274 -18.69 15.38 -12.25
N ALA A 275 -17.44 15.12 -11.85
CA ALA A 275 -16.43 14.48 -12.68
C ALA A 275 -16.89 13.11 -13.20
N GLU A 276 -17.35 12.21 -12.31
CA GLU A 276 -17.89 10.89 -12.69
C GLU A 276 -19.12 10.97 -13.63
N MET A 277 -19.83 12.10 -13.64
CA MET A 277 -20.96 12.35 -14.54
C MET A 277 -20.56 13.00 -15.87
N GLY A 278 -19.26 13.14 -16.15
CA GLY A 278 -18.71 13.71 -17.38
C GLY A 278 -18.68 15.25 -17.42
N MET A 279 -18.88 15.93 -16.29
CA MET A 279 -18.83 17.40 -16.20
C MET A 279 -17.41 17.90 -15.86
N SER A 280 -16.44 17.46 -16.66
CA SER A 280 -15.01 17.69 -16.42
C SER A 280 -14.62 19.18 -16.32
N PRO A 281 -15.07 20.07 -17.22
CA PRO A 281 -14.71 21.49 -17.15
C PRO A 281 -15.23 22.17 -15.87
N GLU A 282 -16.49 21.93 -15.51
CA GLU A 282 -17.11 22.51 -14.33
C GLU A 282 -16.49 21.95 -13.04
N ALA A 283 -16.26 20.63 -12.97
CA ALA A 283 -15.60 20.00 -11.84
C ALA A 283 -14.19 20.58 -11.64
N SER A 284 -13.43 20.74 -12.72
CA SER A 284 -12.09 21.33 -12.69
C SER A 284 -12.09 22.79 -12.23
N GLU A 285 -13.08 23.58 -12.65
CA GLU A 285 -13.25 24.95 -12.16
C GLU A 285 -13.50 24.97 -10.64
N LEU A 286 -14.35 24.08 -10.15
CA LEU A 286 -14.63 23.94 -8.72
C LEU A 286 -13.40 23.48 -7.92
N CYS A 287 -12.61 22.54 -8.43
CA CYS A 287 -11.33 22.16 -7.82
C CYS A 287 -10.43 23.38 -7.60
N ARG A 288 -10.29 24.24 -8.61
CA ARG A 288 -9.47 25.46 -8.51
C ARG A 288 -10.05 26.47 -7.52
N LYS A 289 -11.37 26.59 -7.42
CA LYS A 289 -12.02 27.40 -6.38
C LYS A 289 -11.69 26.88 -4.97
N VAL A 290 -11.71 25.56 -4.76
CA VAL A 290 -11.31 24.95 -3.47
C VAL A 290 -9.83 25.22 -3.18
N LEU A 291 -8.94 25.06 -4.16
CA LEU A 291 -7.51 25.35 -4.01
C LEU A 291 -7.22 26.80 -3.64
N ALA A 292 -8.02 27.74 -4.17
CA ALA A 292 -7.88 29.17 -3.89
C ALA A 292 -8.46 29.58 -2.53
N GLY A 293 -9.54 28.93 -2.07
CA GLY A 293 -10.21 29.27 -0.81
C GLY A 293 -9.62 28.55 0.42
N ALA A 294 -9.04 27.36 0.25
CA ALA A 294 -8.60 26.47 1.34
C ALA A 294 -7.27 26.90 1.95
N GLY A 295 -7.27 27.00 3.27
CA GLY A 295 -6.11 27.42 4.03
C GLY A 295 -5.10 26.28 4.21
N PRO A 296 -3.97 26.57 4.86
CA PRO A 296 -2.96 25.56 5.14
C PRO A 296 -3.50 24.34 5.91
N ALA A 297 -4.33 24.58 6.94
CA ALA A 297 -4.94 23.55 7.80
C ALA A 297 -5.91 22.60 7.07
N ASP A 298 -6.26 22.89 5.81
CA ASP A 298 -7.19 22.11 4.99
C ASP A 298 -6.44 21.28 3.92
N SER A 299 -5.14 20.98 4.14
CA SER A 299 -4.22 20.35 3.17
C SER A 299 -4.79 19.08 2.54
N ASN A 300 -5.41 18.20 3.33
CA ASN A 300 -6.01 16.96 2.85
C ASN A 300 -7.06 17.18 1.75
N PHE A 301 -7.90 18.22 1.88
CA PHE A 301 -8.91 18.55 0.88
C PHE A 301 -8.29 19.18 -0.37
N ARG A 302 -7.24 19.98 -0.20
CA ARG A 302 -6.48 20.57 -1.31
C ARG A 302 -5.77 19.50 -2.14
N ILE A 303 -5.19 18.49 -1.48
CA ILE A 303 -4.59 17.31 -2.15
C ILE A 303 -5.66 16.53 -2.91
N ALA A 304 -6.82 16.28 -2.29
CA ALA A 304 -7.91 15.55 -2.93
C ALA A 304 -8.40 16.23 -4.23
N VAL A 305 -8.56 17.55 -4.26
CA VAL A 305 -8.97 18.26 -5.48
C VAL A 305 -7.85 18.35 -6.53
N LEU A 306 -6.56 18.29 -6.15
CA LEU A 306 -5.47 18.13 -7.12
C LEU A 306 -5.53 16.77 -7.80
N ALA A 307 -5.78 15.70 -7.04
CA ALA A 307 -5.92 14.37 -7.62
C ALA A 307 -7.08 14.32 -8.62
N ILE A 308 -8.24 14.91 -8.28
CA ILE A 308 -9.38 15.02 -9.20
C ILE A 308 -9.00 15.83 -10.45
N LEU A 309 -8.27 16.95 -10.31
CA LEU A 309 -7.81 17.72 -11.47
C LEU A 309 -6.91 16.90 -12.39
N VAL A 310 -6.00 16.09 -11.85
CA VAL A 310 -5.12 15.24 -12.66
C VAL A 310 -5.91 14.17 -13.40
N GLU A 311 -6.86 13.51 -12.73
CA GLU A 311 -7.73 12.50 -13.34
C GLU A 311 -8.55 13.10 -14.50
N GLU A 312 -9.06 14.32 -14.33
CA GLU A 312 -9.94 14.98 -15.29
C GLU A 312 -9.21 15.71 -16.43
N GLN A 313 -8.01 16.22 -16.17
CA GLN A 313 -7.33 17.17 -17.08
C GLN A 313 -5.94 16.68 -17.52
N GLY A 314 -5.41 15.61 -16.91
CA GLY A 314 -4.09 15.07 -17.21
C GLY A 314 -3.01 16.14 -17.16
N ILE A 315 -2.28 16.30 -18.27
CA ILE A 315 -1.20 17.29 -18.39
C ILE A 315 -1.64 18.74 -18.18
N LEU A 316 -2.92 19.08 -18.45
CA LEU A 316 -3.41 20.44 -18.24
C LEU A 316 -3.48 20.82 -16.75
N ALA A 317 -3.47 19.84 -15.83
CA ALA A 317 -3.39 20.08 -14.39
C ALA A 317 -1.95 20.37 -13.91
N LEU A 318 -0.93 20.20 -14.75
CA LEU A 318 0.48 20.34 -14.35
C LEU A 318 0.79 21.73 -13.79
N ALA A 319 0.21 22.79 -14.36
CA ALA A 319 0.38 24.15 -13.84
C ALA A 319 -0.15 24.29 -12.40
N ASP A 320 -1.28 23.65 -12.08
CA ASP A 320 -1.86 23.64 -10.74
C ASP A 320 -0.95 22.86 -9.76
N LEU A 321 -0.39 21.73 -10.20
CA LEU A 321 0.56 20.92 -9.42
C LEU A 321 1.88 21.64 -9.15
N LEU A 322 2.50 22.27 -10.16
CA LEU A 322 3.76 23.01 -10.00
C LEU A 322 3.60 24.22 -9.08
N LYS A 323 2.41 24.82 -9.03
CA LYS A 323 2.08 25.85 -8.04
C LYS A 323 1.99 25.25 -6.64
N ALA A 324 1.34 24.10 -6.49
CA ALA A 324 1.21 23.41 -5.21
C ALA A 324 2.55 22.83 -4.68
N ALA A 325 3.44 22.37 -5.56
CA ALA A 325 4.78 21.92 -5.24
C ALA A 325 5.66 23.02 -4.60
N GLY A 326 5.30 24.30 -4.81
CA GLY A 326 5.93 25.44 -4.12
C GLY A 326 5.37 25.76 -2.74
N SER A 327 4.50 24.93 -2.17
CA SER A 327 3.88 25.18 -0.86
C SER A 327 4.92 25.15 0.28
N THR A 328 4.74 25.95 1.33
CA THR A 328 5.56 25.81 2.54
C THR A 328 5.22 24.56 3.37
N GLN A 329 4.09 23.92 3.09
CA GLN A 329 3.66 22.69 3.78
C GLN A 329 4.19 21.45 3.07
N LYS A 330 5.02 20.67 3.76
CA LYS A 330 5.67 19.48 3.20
C LYS A 330 4.68 18.48 2.60
N ASP A 331 3.61 18.14 3.31
CA ASP A 331 2.62 17.16 2.84
C ASP A 331 1.96 17.60 1.52
N MET A 332 1.64 18.90 1.40
CA MET A 332 1.07 19.47 0.18
C MET A 332 2.08 19.46 -0.97
N ARG A 333 3.34 19.80 -0.70
CA ARG A 333 4.40 19.77 -1.71
C ARG A 333 4.62 18.36 -2.23
N MET A 334 4.82 17.41 -1.33
CA MET A 334 5.13 16.01 -1.66
C MET A 334 3.99 15.38 -2.45
N ALA A 335 2.74 15.56 -2.02
CA ALA A 335 1.59 15.05 -2.75
C ALA A 335 1.46 15.67 -4.15
N ALA A 336 1.72 16.97 -4.31
CA ALA A 336 1.69 17.62 -5.62
C ALA A 336 2.81 17.11 -6.55
N LEU A 337 4.01 16.85 -6.00
CA LEU A 337 5.14 16.28 -6.74
C LEU A 337 4.89 14.83 -7.16
N GLU A 338 4.29 14.02 -6.28
CA GLU A 338 3.91 12.64 -6.57
C GLU A 338 2.83 12.56 -7.66
N LEU A 339 1.79 13.41 -7.55
CA LEU A 339 0.77 13.55 -8.59
C LEU A 339 1.37 14.03 -9.93
N ALA A 340 2.32 14.96 -9.91
CA ALA A 340 3.02 15.41 -11.12
C ALA A 340 3.87 14.29 -11.72
N ASN A 341 4.48 13.46 -10.88
CA ASN A 341 5.26 12.31 -11.33
C ASN A 341 4.39 11.30 -12.12
N GLY A 342 3.15 11.11 -11.70
CA GLY A 342 2.18 10.26 -12.39
C GLY A 342 1.75 10.75 -13.79
N ILE A 343 2.08 11.99 -14.17
CA ILE A 343 1.78 12.50 -15.52
C ILE A 343 2.93 12.11 -16.46
N PRO A 344 2.71 11.26 -17.48
CA PRO A 344 3.75 10.84 -18.39
C PRO A 344 4.16 11.96 -19.36
N GLY A 345 5.32 11.80 -19.99
CA GLY A 345 5.74 12.61 -21.13
C GLY A 345 6.83 13.64 -20.83
N THR A 346 7.66 13.88 -21.84
CA THR A 346 8.83 14.76 -21.77
C THR A 346 8.51 16.19 -21.34
N ASN A 347 7.35 16.73 -21.74
CA ASN A 347 6.94 18.09 -21.35
C ASN A 347 6.78 18.22 -19.83
N THR A 348 6.22 17.20 -19.17
CA THR A 348 6.10 17.18 -17.72
C THR A 348 7.47 17.19 -17.06
N THR A 349 8.39 16.35 -17.55
CA THR A 349 9.77 16.27 -17.08
C THR A 349 10.51 17.60 -17.26
N ILE A 350 10.33 18.28 -18.41
CA ILE A 350 10.91 19.61 -18.68
C ILE A 350 10.40 20.64 -17.66
N GLU A 351 9.10 20.70 -17.41
CA GLU A 351 8.53 21.66 -16.47
C GLU A 351 8.95 21.39 -15.02
N LEU A 352 9.03 20.13 -14.60
CA LEU A 352 9.60 19.75 -13.30
C LEU A 352 11.07 20.15 -13.18
N PHE A 353 11.86 19.97 -14.24
CA PHE A 353 13.26 20.39 -14.27
C PHE A 353 13.42 21.91 -14.25
N ASN A 354 12.56 22.65 -14.96
CA ASN A 354 12.53 24.11 -14.88
C ASN A 354 12.16 24.59 -13.48
N LYS A 355 11.23 23.89 -12.81
CA LYS A 355 10.88 24.16 -11.41
C LYS A 355 12.06 23.90 -10.49
N TRP A 356 12.80 22.81 -10.70
CA TRP A 356 14.00 22.46 -9.93
C TRP A 356 15.08 23.55 -10.02
N LYS A 357 15.34 24.07 -11.24
CA LYS A 357 16.31 25.16 -11.46
C LYS A 357 15.98 26.43 -10.66
N ALA A 358 14.68 26.69 -10.41
CA ALA A 358 14.21 27.89 -9.70
C ALA A 358 13.85 27.65 -8.21
N ALA A 359 14.00 26.43 -7.72
CA ALA A 359 13.58 26.03 -6.38
C ALA A 359 14.62 26.37 -5.29
N SER A 360 14.17 26.44 -4.04
CA SER A 360 15.06 26.47 -2.87
C SER A 360 15.80 25.13 -2.70
N PRO A 361 16.94 25.08 -1.97
CA PRO A 361 17.68 23.83 -1.78
C PRO A 361 16.84 22.66 -1.23
N GLU A 362 15.90 22.95 -0.32
CA GLU A 362 14.98 21.94 0.23
C GLU A 362 14.07 21.34 -0.85
N LEU A 363 13.43 22.18 -1.67
CA LEU A 363 12.56 21.73 -2.76
C LEU A 363 13.37 21.14 -3.93
N GLN A 364 14.62 21.56 -4.10
CA GLN A 364 15.52 20.97 -5.08
C GLN A 364 15.77 19.49 -4.79
N ALA A 365 16.02 19.12 -3.54
CA ALA A 365 16.22 17.71 -3.17
C ALA A 365 14.98 16.85 -3.47
N GLU A 366 13.78 17.35 -3.16
CA GLU A 366 12.51 16.67 -3.43
C GLU A 366 12.27 16.51 -4.95
N LEU A 367 12.53 17.56 -5.73
CA LEU A 367 12.41 17.52 -7.19
C LEU A 367 13.47 16.65 -7.87
N GLN A 368 14.70 16.59 -7.32
CA GLN A 368 15.75 15.68 -7.80
C GLN A 368 15.30 14.24 -7.73
N TYR A 369 14.81 13.82 -6.56
CA TYR A 369 14.30 12.47 -6.34
C TYR A 369 13.19 12.11 -7.33
N VAL A 370 12.27 13.03 -7.60
CA VAL A 370 11.21 12.81 -8.59
C VAL A 370 11.78 12.71 -10.00
N LEU A 371 12.65 13.65 -10.40
CA LEU A 371 13.24 13.71 -11.74
C LEU A 371 14.10 12.48 -12.05
N GLN A 372 14.84 11.94 -11.07
CA GLN A 372 15.68 10.74 -11.18
C GLN A 372 14.91 9.44 -11.46
N LYS A 373 13.60 9.44 -11.21
CA LYS A 373 12.71 8.29 -11.41
C LYS A 373 11.92 8.36 -12.71
N ARG A 374 12.17 9.35 -13.55
CA ARG A 374 11.41 9.55 -14.79
C ARG A 374 12.11 8.91 -15.96
N ASP A 375 11.39 8.10 -16.72
CA ASP A 375 11.93 7.43 -17.90
C ASP A 375 12.45 8.43 -18.94
N GLU A 376 11.85 9.62 -19.04
CA GLU A 376 12.23 10.63 -20.03
C GLU A 376 13.47 11.45 -19.65
N GLN A 377 14.06 11.21 -18.47
CA GLN A 377 15.15 12.02 -17.94
C GLN A 377 16.38 12.08 -18.86
N PHE A 378 16.68 10.97 -19.54
CA PHE A 378 17.81 10.86 -20.48
C PHE A 378 17.54 11.56 -21.82
N MET A 379 16.27 11.87 -22.13
CA MET A 379 15.88 12.56 -23.36
C MET A 379 16.03 14.09 -23.26
N ILE A 380 16.35 14.62 -22.08
CA ILE A 380 16.51 16.05 -21.82
C ILE A 380 17.99 16.32 -21.52
N PRO A 381 18.80 16.80 -22.48
CA PRO A 381 20.26 16.88 -22.33
C PRO A 381 20.74 17.66 -21.11
N GLU A 382 20.07 18.78 -20.79
CA GLU A 382 20.39 19.61 -19.63
C GLU A 382 20.12 18.88 -18.31
N LEU A 383 19.03 18.12 -18.24
CA LEU A 383 18.69 17.31 -17.07
C LEU A 383 19.67 16.15 -16.94
N ALA A 384 19.97 15.45 -18.03
CA ALA A 384 20.94 14.37 -18.04
C ALA A 384 22.34 14.83 -17.58
N GLU A 385 22.79 16.04 -17.96
CA GLU A 385 24.04 16.61 -17.45
C GLU A 385 23.95 17.02 -15.98
N ALA A 386 22.83 17.59 -15.55
CA ALA A 386 22.61 17.92 -14.14
C ALA A 386 22.59 16.67 -13.25
N MET A 387 21.99 15.58 -13.73
CA MET A 387 21.87 14.30 -13.02
C MET A 387 23.23 13.65 -12.76
N LYS A 388 24.24 13.84 -13.62
CA LYS A 388 25.61 13.37 -13.36
C LYS A 388 26.23 13.96 -12.09
N LEU A 389 25.69 15.09 -11.62
CA LEU A 389 26.12 15.77 -10.40
C LEU A 389 25.21 15.44 -9.20
N TRP A 390 24.15 14.67 -9.42
CA TRP A 390 23.21 14.29 -8.36
C TRP A 390 23.61 12.95 -7.74
N PRO A 391 23.28 12.72 -6.46
CA PRO A 391 23.55 11.45 -5.80
C PRO A 391 22.77 10.31 -6.47
N ASP A 392 23.47 9.31 -7.00
CA ASP A 392 22.89 8.27 -7.88
C ASP A 392 22.14 7.14 -7.13
N GLU A 393 22.32 6.98 -5.82
CA GLU A 393 21.64 5.95 -5.01
C GLU A 393 21.45 6.46 -3.58
N ALA A 394 20.27 6.31 -2.99
CA ALA A 394 19.98 6.33 -1.54
C ALA A 394 20.85 7.25 -0.62
N GLY A 395 21.22 8.46 -1.07
CA GLY A 395 22.04 9.42 -0.29
C GLY A 395 23.56 9.43 -0.54
N PHE A 396 24.09 8.75 -1.57
CA PHE A 396 25.51 8.78 -1.93
C PHE A 396 25.92 9.99 -2.77
N VAL A 397 26.84 10.82 -2.28
CA VAL A 397 27.43 11.96 -3.00
C VAL A 397 28.76 11.57 -3.64
N HIS A 398 28.98 11.96 -4.90
CA HIS A 398 30.27 11.78 -5.58
C HIS A 398 31.34 12.70 -4.96
N LEU A 399 32.38 12.09 -4.38
CA LEU A 399 33.57 12.80 -3.88
C LEU A 399 34.46 13.28 -5.03
N PHE A 400 34.51 12.54 -6.13
CA PHE A 400 35.25 12.91 -7.33
C PHE A 400 34.28 13.18 -8.47
N ASN A 401 34.37 14.38 -9.04
CA ASN A 401 33.44 14.86 -10.06
C ASN A 401 33.79 14.41 -11.50
N GLY A 402 34.87 13.65 -11.68
CA GLY A 402 35.32 13.17 -13.00
C GLY A 402 35.95 14.23 -13.90
N LYS A 403 36.10 15.48 -13.44
CA LYS A 403 36.58 16.63 -14.25
C LYS A 403 37.83 17.27 -13.66
N ASP A 404 37.84 17.52 -12.35
CA ASP A 404 38.92 18.23 -11.66
C ASP A 404 39.00 17.81 -10.18
N LEU A 405 39.92 18.44 -9.43
CA LEU A 405 40.15 18.17 -8.01
C LEU A 405 39.26 19.01 -7.09
N THR A 406 38.15 19.58 -7.58
CA THR A 406 37.20 20.30 -6.70
C THR A 406 36.71 19.37 -5.60
N GLY A 407 36.79 19.83 -4.35
CA GLY A 407 36.46 19.04 -3.16
C GLY A 407 37.65 18.29 -2.55
N TRP A 408 38.82 18.36 -3.19
CA TRP A 408 40.08 17.77 -2.74
C TRP A 408 41.13 18.84 -2.44
N LYS A 409 42.12 18.49 -1.62
CA LYS A 409 43.27 19.32 -1.22
C LYS A 409 44.48 18.42 -0.92
N GLY A 410 45.67 19.01 -0.86
CA GLY A 410 46.88 18.31 -0.45
C GLY A 410 46.91 18.04 1.06
N LEU A 411 47.52 16.93 1.47
CA LEU A 411 47.66 16.60 2.88
C LEU A 411 48.65 17.52 3.61
N VAL A 412 48.19 18.21 4.66
CA VAL A 412 49.04 18.96 5.60
C VAL A 412 49.24 18.16 6.88
N ALA A 413 50.45 17.60 7.05
CA ALA A 413 50.90 16.89 8.26
C ALA A 413 49.97 15.75 8.74
N ASP A 414 50.36 15.06 9.81
CA ASP A 414 49.48 14.11 10.50
C ASP A 414 48.38 14.84 11.31
N PRO A 415 47.27 14.18 11.66
CA PRO A 415 46.17 14.80 12.40
C PRO A 415 46.58 15.45 13.72
N VAL A 416 47.55 14.90 14.45
CA VAL A 416 48.00 15.40 15.75
C VAL A 416 48.80 16.70 15.59
N GLN A 417 49.65 16.76 14.58
CA GLN A 417 50.41 17.98 14.25
C GLN A 417 49.51 19.05 13.66
N ARG A 418 48.63 18.67 12.72
CA ARG A 418 47.67 19.59 12.08
C ARG A 418 46.75 20.24 13.11
N ALA A 419 46.28 19.50 14.11
CA ALA A 419 45.43 20.04 15.18
C ALA A 419 46.15 21.06 16.10
N LYS A 420 47.49 21.11 16.10
CA LYS A 420 48.28 22.06 16.89
C LYS A 420 48.59 23.36 16.14
N MET A 421 48.39 23.39 14.82
CA MET A 421 48.66 24.58 14.00
C MET A 421 47.60 25.66 14.23
N SER A 422 48.02 26.92 14.24
CA SER A 422 47.08 28.03 14.13
C SER A 422 46.45 28.08 12.74
N ALA A 423 45.30 28.75 12.62
CA ALA A 423 44.61 28.88 11.32
C ALA A 423 45.49 29.52 10.23
N ALA A 424 46.36 30.46 10.60
CA ALA A 424 47.28 31.12 9.66
C ALA A 424 48.42 30.19 9.20
N GLU A 425 49.00 29.42 10.12
CA GLU A 425 50.03 28.43 9.80
C GLU A 425 49.46 27.32 8.92
N LEU A 426 48.27 26.81 9.25
CA LEU A 426 47.60 25.79 8.47
C LEU A 426 47.26 26.29 7.05
N ALA A 427 46.74 27.51 6.92
CA ALA A 427 46.46 28.09 5.61
C ALA A 427 47.73 28.25 4.76
N ALA A 428 48.84 28.67 5.35
CA ALA A 428 50.12 28.79 4.64
C ALA A 428 50.67 27.41 4.22
N ALA A 429 50.61 26.42 5.10
CA ALA A 429 51.03 25.05 4.81
C ALA A 429 50.15 24.38 3.75
N GLN A 430 48.85 24.70 3.73
CA GLN A 430 47.89 24.18 2.76
C GLN A 430 48.24 24.61 1.34
N VAL A 431 48.67 25.86 1.12
CA VAL A 431 49.10 26.34 -0.21
C VAL A 431 50.25 25.46 -0.74
N THR A 432 51.26 25.19 0.09
CA THR A 432 52.38 24.33 -0.31
C THR A 432 51.95 22.88 -0.55
N ALA A 433 51.07 22.34 0.29
CA ALA A 433 50.55 20.99 0.11
C ALA A 433 49.73 20.85 -1.19
N ASP A 434 48.91 21.85 -1.52
CA ASP A 434 48.11 21.89 -2.73
C ASP A 434 49.00 22.01 -3.99
N GLU A 435 50.09 22.78 -3.95
CA GLU A 435 51.06 22.84 -5.05
C GLU A 435 51.72 21.48 -5.31
N VAL A 436 52.14 20.78 -4.26
CA VAL A 436 52.74 19.43 -4.37
C VAL A 436 51.72 18.43 -4.91
N MET A 437 50.49 18.47 -4.41
CA MET A 437 49.40 17.61 -4.86
C MET A 437 49.05 17.86 -6.33
N ASN A 438 48.87 19.12 -6.75
CA ASN A 438 48.53 19.47 -8.14
C ASN A 438 49.62 19.08 -9.15
N ALA A 439 50.87 18.94 -8.71
CA ALA A 439 51.95 18.47 -9.56
C ALA A 439 51.93 16.95 -9.84
N SER A 440 51.15 16.20 -9.05
CA SER A 440 51.27 14.75 -8.88
C SER A 440 49.97 13.98 -9.18
N TRP A 441 48.84 14.67 -9.07
CA TRP A 441 47.50 14.13 -9.29
C TRP A 441 46.85 14.78 -10.50
N THR A 442 46.41 13.97 -11.46
CA THR A 442 45.77 14.41 -12.70
C THR A 442 44.41 13.73 -12.91
N VAL A 443 43.60 14.33 -13.77
CA VAL A 443 42.34 13.72 -14.23
C VAL A 443 42.48 13.34 -15.70
N GLU A 444 42.35 12.05 -15.99
CA GLU A 444 42.46 11.47 -17.34
C GLU A 444 41.18 10.70 -17.64
N ASP A 445 40.39 11.13 -18.62
CA ASP A 445 39.15 10.45 -19.06
C ASP A 445 38.18 10.08 -17.90
N GLY A 446 38.02 10.98 -16.93
CA GLY A 446 37.16 10.74 -15.76
C GLY A 446 37.76 9.82 -14.71
N ILE A 447 39.07 9.55 -14.79
CA ILE A 447 39.84 8.77 -13.82
C ILE A 447 40.81 9.70 -13.11
N LEU A 448 40.87 9.59 -11.79
CA LEU A 448 41.85 10.28 -10.97
C LEU A 448 43.14 9.45 -10.96
N VAL A 449 44.25 10.03 -11.41
CA VAL A 449 45.53 9.35 -11.60
C VAL A 449 46.60 9.98 -10.73
N PHE A 450 47.33 9.16 -9.99
CA PHE A 450 48.58 9.52 -9.32
C PHE A 450 49.75 8.98 -10.13
N ASP A 451 50.75 9.80 -10.44
CA ASP A 451 51.87 9.44 -11.31
C ASP A 451 53.03 8.70 -10.62
N GLY A 452 52.91 8.46 -9.31
CA GLY A 452 53.92 7.79 -8.47
C GLY A 452 54.80 8.74 -7.65
N HIS A 453 54.75 10.06 -7.87
CA HIS A 453 55.62 11.03 -7.23
C HIS A 453 54.74 12.09 -6.56
N GLY A 454 54.97 12.44 -5.28
CA GLY A 454 54.20 13.50 -4.63
C GLY A 454 53.68 13.16 -3.24
N SER A 455 52.53 13.73 -2.91
CA SER A 455 51.88 13.62 -1.59
C SER A 455 50.43 13.16 -1.71
N HIS A 456 49.84 12.81 -0.57
CA HIS A 456 48.49 12.30 -0.44
C HIS A 456 47.45 13.33 -0.88
N LEU A 457 46.34 12.83 -1.44
CA LEU A 457 45.17 13.61 -1.79
C LEU A 457 44.10 13.41 -0.73
N CYS A 458 43.56 14.47 -0.13
CA CYS A 458 42.54 14.34 0.90
C CYS A 458 41.31 15.22 0.65
N THR A 459 40.17 14.81 1.20
CA THR A 459 38.92 15.56 1.07
C THR A 459 39.02 16.89 1.82
N VAL A 460 38.43 17.95 1.25
CA VAL A 460 38.30 19.24 1.94
C VAL A 460 37.42 19.11 3.19
N LYS A 461 36.33 18.34 3.06
CA LYS A 461 35.35 18.04 4.12
C LYS A 461 35.80 16.89 4.99
N ASP A 462 35.49 16.99 6.28
CA ASP A 462 35.59 15.89 7.25
C ASP A 462 34.29 15.07 7.29
N TYR A 463 34.43 13.76 7.50
CA TYR A 463 33.33 12.81 7.58
C TYR A 463 33.26 12.13 8.94
N LYS A 464 32.03 11.95 9.44
CA LYS A 464 31.73 11.17 10.65
C LYS A 464 31.47 9.71 10.27
N ASP A 465 30.24 9.24 10.44
CA ASP A 465 29.82 7.89 10.07
C ASP A 465 29.44 7.88 8.59
N PHE A 466 29.95 6.93 7.83
CA PHE A 466 29.76 6.90 6.39
C PHE A 466 29.80 5.48 5.81
N GLU A 467 29.21 5.35 4.63
CA GLU A 467 29.50 4.28 3.68
C GLU A 467 30.14 4.90 2.43
N MET A 468 31.25 4.32 1.96
CA MET A 468 32.02 4.80 0.82
C MET A 468 32.21 3.69 -0.19
N HIS A 469 31.98 3.99 -1.47
CA HIS A 469 32.35 3.11 -2.58
C HIS A 469 33.45 3.77 -3.40
N VAL A 470 34.41 2.97 -3.84
CA VAL A 470 35.57 3.45 -4.60
C VAL A 470 36.15 2.35 -5.46
N ASP A 471 36.32 2.66 -6.74
CA ASP A 471 37.06 1.82 -7.65
C ASP A 471 38.52 2.25 -7.67
N TRP A 472 39.44 1.29 -7.62
CA TRP A 472 40.87 1.51 -7.67
C TRP A 472 41.58 0.51 -8.57
N LYS A 473 42.74 0.92 -9.09
CA LYS A 473 43.62 0.08 -9.90
C LYS A 473 45.07 0.48 -9.67
N ILE A 474 45.93 -0.52 -9.60
CA ILE A 474 47.38 -0.39 -9.37
C ILE A 474 48.19 -1.08 -10.48
N GLU A 475 49.46 -0.70 -10.59
CA GLU A 475 50.47 -1.39 -11.41
C GLU A 475 51.24 -2.44 -10.58
N ALA A 476 52.11 -3.22 -11.24
CA ALA A 476 52.89 -4.27 -10.59
C ALA A 476 53.81 -3.66 -9.51
N GLY A 477 53.74 -4.24 -8.31
CA GLY A 477 54.39 -3.72 -7.10
C GLY A 477 53.78 -2.46 -6.52
N GLY A 478 52.54 -2.13 -6.90
CA GLY A 478 51.80 -1.03 -6.31
C GLY A 478 51.54 -1.21 -4.82
N ASP A 479 51.59 -0.09 -4.10
CA ASP A 479 51.29 0.04 -2.67
C ASP A 479 50.51 1.34 -2.47
N SER A 480 49.41 1.28 -1.73
CA SER A 480 48.54 2.41 -1.42
C SER A 480 47.58 2.05 -0.29
N GLY A 481 46.59 2.91 -0.07
CA GLY A 481 45.49 2.70 0.84
C GLY A 481 44.61 3.93 0.95
N ILE A 482 43.52 3.76 1.68
CA ILE A 482 42.55 4.83 1.94
C ILE A 482 42.51 5.06 3.45
N TYR A 483 43.02 6.21 3.90
CA TYR A 483 42.93 6.60 5.30
C TYR A 483 41.51 7.03 5.63
N LEU A 484 40.98 6.47 6.72
CA LEU A 484 39.66 6.81 7.23
C LEU A 484 39.84 7.82 8.36
N ARG A 485 39.28 9.02 8.22
CA ARG A 485 39.41 10.11 9.20
C ARG A 485 40.87 10.45 9.55
N GLY A 486 41.78 10.30 8.59
CA GLY A 486 43.21 10.49 8.74
C GLY A 486 43.95 9.48 9.64
N ALA A 487 43.33 8.36 10.04
CA ALA A 487 43.97 7.36 10.89
C ALA A 487 43.27 5.99 10.86
N PRO A 488 44.02 4.87 10.81
CA PRO A 488 44.91 4.40 9.75
C PRO A 488 44.16 4.11 8.43
N GLN A 489 44.68 3.20 7.60
CA GLN A 489 44.23 2.96 6.23
C GLN A 489 43.62 1.58 6.01
N VAL A 490 42.63 1.53 5.11
CA VAL A 490 42.26 0.31 4.39
C VAL A 490 43.32 0.10 3.30
N GLN A 491 44.07 -1.01 3.38
CA GLN A 491 45.27 -1.24 2.56
C GLN A 491 44.94 -1.61 1.10
N ILE A 492 45.77 -1.15 0.17
CA ILE A 492 45.79 -1.57 -1.24
C ILE A 492 47.22 -2.02 -1.58
N TRP A 493 47.41 -3.22 -2.12
CA TRP A 493 48.75 -3.65 -2.56
C TRP A 493 48.71 -4.72 -3.65
N ASP A 494 49.85 -4.96 -4.28
CA ASP A 494 50.05 -6.09 -5.19
C ASP A 494 50.19 -7.41 -4.42
N THR A 495 49.26 -8.35 -4.67
CA THR A 495 49.25 -9.67 -4.03
C THR A 495 50.45 -10.55 -4.35
N ALA A 496 51.19 -10.26 -5.43
CA ALA A 496 52.44 -10.93 -5.72
C ALA A 496 53.54 -10.62 -4.70
N GLN A 497 53.49 -9.44 -4.07
CA GLN A 497 54.42 -9.03 -3.02
C GLN A 497 53.85 -9.24 -1.62
N TRP A 498 52.53 -9.09 -1.46
CA TRP A 498 51.80 -9.28 -0.20
C TRP A 498 50.67 -10.29 -0.35
N PRO A 499 50.96 -11.60 -0.15
CA PRO A 499 50.02 -12.68 -0.40
C PRO A 499 48.72 -12.62 0.41
N GLU A 500 48.67 -11.80 1.47
CA GLU A 500 47.49 -11.66 2.32
C GLU A 500 46.32 -10.88 1.69
N GLY A 501 46.52 -10.11 0.61
CA GLY A 501 45.43 -9.42 -0.08
C GLY A 501 45.06 -8.04 0.50
N SER A 502 44.38 -7.22 -0.29
CA SER A 502 44.00 -5.85 0.07
C SER A 502 42.76 -5.81 0.97
N GLY A 503 42.44 -4.63 1.50
CA GLY A 503 41.24 -4.38 2.30
C GLY A 503 41.43 -4.48 3.82
N GLY A 504 42.60 -4.97 4.28
CA GLY A 504 42.94 -5.01 5.70
C GLY A 504 43.09 -3.64 6.35
N LEU A 505 42.89 -3.57 7.67
CA LEU A 505 43.08 -2.38 8.50
C LEU A 505 44.55 -2.28 8.92
N TYR A 506 45.39 -1.72 8.04
CA TYR A 506 46.82 -1.63 8.28
C TYR A 506 47.11 -0.82 9.56
N ASN A 507 48.15 -1.19 10.30
CA ASN A 507 48.52 -0.63 11.60
C ASN A 507 47.60 -0.92 12.80
N ASN A 508 46.57 -1.74 12.69
CA ASN A 508 45.95 -2.36 13.88
C ASN A 508 46.95 -3.31 14.56
N GLN A 509 47.11 -3.22 15.89
CA GLN A 509 48.04 -4.06 16.67
C GLN A 509 47.33 -5.03 17.61
N ASN A 510 46.24 -4.58 18.24
CA ASN A 510 45.45 -5.35 19.20
C ASN A 510 44.18 -5.93 18.56
N ASN A 511 43.70 -5.34 17.47
CA ASN A 511 42.57 -5.81 16.67
C ASN A 511 43.04 -6.44 15.35
N PRO A 512 42.21 -7.25 14.67
CA PRO A 512 42.55 -7.80 13.35
C PRO A 512 43.01 -6.71 12.37
N ALA A 513 44.16 -6.95 11.73
CA ALA A 513 44.75 -6.02 10.75
C ALA A 513 44.71 -6.57 9.33
N LYS A 514 44.71 -7.89 9.18
CA LYS A 514 44.72 -8.57 7.87
C LYS A 514 43.29 -8.80 7.38
N PRO A 515 43.03 -8.78 6.07
CA PRO A 515 41.74 -9.22 5.56
C PRO A 515 41.53 -10.71 5.87
N SER A 516 40.28 -11.13 5.99
CA SER A 516 39.89 -12.52 6.28
C SER A 516 40.14 -13.45 5.10
N LYS A 517 40.17 -12.92 3.88
CA LYS A 517 40.47 -13.64 2.64
C LYS A 517 40.98 -12.70 1.56
N VAL A 518 41.74 -13.26 0.61
CA VAL A 518 42.19 -12.56 -0.60
C VAL A 518 41.01 -12.46 -1.57
N ALA A 519 40.67 -11.25 -1.98
CA ALA A 519 39.60 -10.98 -2.95
C ALA A 519 40.03 -10.05 -4.09
N ASP A 520 41.32 -9.72 -4.14
CA ASP A 520 41.93 -8.89 -5.18
C ASP A 520 41.79 -9.53 -6.56
N LYS A 521 41.50 -8.69 -7.56
CA LYS A 521 41.68 -9.03 -8.97
C LYS A 521 43.16 -8.90 -9.36
N ALA A 522 43.50 -9.39 -10.54
CA ALA A 522 44.85 -9.30 -11.06
C ALA A 522 45.31 -7.84 -11.20
N VAL A 523 46.61 -7.61 -11.07
CA VAL A 523 47.24 -6.30 -11.32
C VAL A 523 46.83 -5.79 -12.71
N GLY A 524 46.45 -4.51 -12.79
CA GLY A 524 45.93 -3.89 -14.01
C GLY A 524 44.42 -4.00 -14.19
N GLU A 525 43.71 -4.73 -13.32
CA GLU A 525 42.24 -4.76 -13.29
C GLU A 525 41.65 -3.81 -12.24
N TRP A 526 40.40 -3.39 -12.45
CA TRP A 526 39.67 -2.54 -11.51
C TRP A 526 39.10 -3.35 -10.35
N ASN A 527 39.51 -2.98 -9.14
CA ASN A 527 38.97 -3.48 -7.89
C ASN A 527 38.00 -2.45 -7.31
N THR A 528 36.99 -2.93 -6.58
CA THR A 528 36.01 -2.05 -5.91
C THR A 528 36.04 -2.31 -4.42
N PHE A 529 36.21 -1.25 -3.63
CA PHE A 529 35.90 -1.28 -2.21
C PHE A 529 34.51 -0.73 -1.94
N ARG A 530 33.83 -1.37 -1.00
CA ARG A 530 32.76 -0.78 -0.20
C ARG A 530 33.21 -0.78 1.26
N ILE A 531 33.36 0.42 1.82
CA ILE A 531 33.87 0.66 3.16
C ILE A 531 32.76 1.31 3.98
N ARG A 532 32.42 0.70 5.12
CA ARG A 532 31.46 1.26 6.07
C ARG A 532 32.16 1.53 7.38
N MET A 533 32.10 2.78 7.87
CA MET A 533 32.69 3.19 9.14
C MET A 533 31.63 3.81 10.04
N ILE A 534 31.34 3.16 11.16
CA ILE A 534 30.36 3.63 12.16
C ILE A 534 31.03 3.68 13.52
N GLY A 535 31.05 4.87 14.12
CA GLY A 535 31.83 5.11 15.32
C GLY A 535 33.29 4.78 15.05
N GLU A 536 33.79 3.71 15.66
CA GLU A 536 35.18 3.24 15.53
C GLU A 536 35.29 1.91 14.77
N ARG A 537 34.17 1.36 14.29
CA ARG A 537 34.11 0.05 13.67
C ARG A 537 34.06 0.17 12.16
N VAL A 538 34.81 -0.71 11.48
CA VAL A 538 34.98 -0.70 10.03
C VAL A 538 34.64 -2.06 9.46
N THR A 539 33.81 -2.04 8.42
CA THR A 539 33.49 -3.17 7.55
C THR A 539 34.00 -2.86 6.15
N VAL A 540 34.67 -3.82 5.51
CA VAL A 540 35.21 -3.68 4.15
C VAL A 540 34.78 -4.87 3.31
N TYR A 541 34.14 -4.57 2.17
CA TYR A 541 33.97 -5.50 1.07
C TYR A 541 34.96 -5.14 -0.04
N LEU A 542 35.64 -6.15 -0.59
CA LEU A 542 36.49 -6.04 -1.76
C LEU A 542 35.89 -6.93 -2.86
N ASN A 543 35.47 -6.33 -3.98
CA ASN A 543 34.82 -7.03 -5.09
C ASN A 543 33.64 -7.91 -4.62
N ASP A 544 32.75 -7.32 -3.83
CA ASP A 544 31.57 -7.96 -3.21
C ASP A 544 31.87 -9.06 -2.18
N VAL A 545 33.14 -9.30 -1.87
CA VAL A 545 33.57 -10.26 -0.85
C VAL A 545 33.87 -9.51 0.45
N LEU A 546 33.19 -9.90 1.53
CA LEU A 546 33.47 -9.39 2.88
C LEU A 546 34.88 -9.81 3.33
N VAL A 547 35.77 -8.83 3.52
CA VAL A 547 37.19 -9.05 3.91
C VAL A 547 37.53 -8.49 5.27
N VAL A 548 36.80 -7.51 5.78
CA VAL A 548 36.87 -7.02 7.16
C VAL A 548 35.44 -6.88 7.67
N ASP A 549 35.12 -7.51 8.79
CA ASP A 549 33.76 -7.53 9.34
C ASP A 549 33.72 -6.87 10.71
N ASP A 550 33.13 -5.68 10.78
CA ASP A 550 32.88 -4.92 12.01
C ASP A 550 34.09 -4.87 12.96
N VAL A 551 35.27 -4.55 12.43
CA VAL A 551 36.52 -4.54 13.21
C VAL A 551 36.75 -3.16 13.81
N LEU A 552 37.12 -3.11 15.10
CA LEU A 552 37.52 -1.87 15.77
C LEU A 552 38.83 -1.34 15.14
N MET A 553 38.77 -0.10 14.64
CA MET A 553 39.91 0.58 14.04
C MET A 553 40.70 1.38 15.09
N GLU A 554 41.99 1.11 15.21
CA GLU A 554 42.84 1.73 16.23
C GLU A 554 43.34 3.11 15.81
N ASN A 555 43.50 4.03 16.75
CA ASN A 555 44.14 5.32 16.46
C ASN A 555 45.66 5.16 16.27
N TYR A 556 46.13 5.22 15.02
CA TYR A 556 47.55 5.07 14.68
C TYR A 556 48.46 6.09 15.37
N TRP A 557 48.00 7.35 15.43
CA TRP A 557 48.80 8.48 15.92
C TRP A 557 48.78 8.60 17.44
N GLU A 558 47.69 8.18 18.08
CA GLU A 558 47.48 8.26 19.52
C GLU A 558 46.90 6.93 20.05
N ARG A 559 47.74 5.89 20.09
CA ARG A 559 47.37 4.49 20.39
C ARG A 559 46.57 4.24 21.67
N ASN A 560 46.63 5.16 22.62
CA ASN A 560 45.89 5.09 23.89
C ASN A 560 44.55 5.84 23.87
N LYS A 561 44.11 6.32 22.70
CA LYS A 561 42.84 7.03 22.51
C LYS A 561 41.99 6.35 21.42
N PRO A 562 40.67 6.55 21.46
CA PRO A 562 39.79 6.29 20.32
C PRO A 562 40.26 6.98 19.04
N ILE A 563 39.84 6.45 17.91
CA ILE A 563 39.96 7.14 16.62
C ILE A 563 39.17 8.46 16.63
N TYR A 564 39.55 9.39 15.75
CA TYR A 564 38.87 10.68 15.67
C TYR A 564 37.40 10.51 15.27
N PRO A 565 36.47 11.25 15.91
CA PRO A 565 35.03 11.13 15.63
C PRO A 565 34.68 11.61 14.21
N THR A 566 35.47 12.55 13.68
CA THR A 566 35.39 13.03 12.30
C THR A 566 36.78 13.22 11.73
N GLY A 567 36.93 13.16 10.42
CA GLY A 567 38.15 13.56 9.73
C GLY A 567 38.06 13.38 8.23
N GLN A 568 39.06 13.89 7.52
CA GLN A 568 39.19 13.75 6.07
C GLN A 568 39.42 12.29 5.64
N ILE A 569 38.99 11.97 4.42
CA ILE A 569 39.37 10.74 3.71
C ILE A 569 40.63 11.05 2.91
N GLU A 570 41.63 10.17 2.95
CA GLU A 570 42.93 10.39 2.27
C GLU A 570 43.26 9.23 1.35
N LEU A 571 43.54 9.52 0.07
CA LEU A 571 44.06 8.57 -0.90
C LEU A 571 45.58 8.56 -0.82
N GLN A 572 46.16 7.40 -0.52
CA GLN A 572 47.58 7.31 -0.24
C GLN A 572 48.42 7.35 -1.51
N SER A 573 49.38 8.28 -1.58
CA SER A 573 50.50 8.23 -2.53
C SER A 573 51.65 7.38 -1.95
N HIS A 574 52.03 6.29 -2.62
CA HIS A 574 53.22 5.51 -2.22
C HIS A 574 54.00 4.99 -3.43
N GLY A 575 54.77 5.88 -4.07
CA GLY A 575 55.87 5.57 -4.99
C GLY A 575 55.51 4.89 -6.32
N SER A 576 54.24 4.57 -6.56
CA SER A 576 53.74 3.80 -7.69
C SER A 576 52.54 4.47 -8.32
N LYS A 577 52.31 4.23 -9.62
CA LYS A 577 51.14 4.78 -10.33
C LYS A 577 49.86 4.15 -9.78
N LEU A 578 48.86 4.99 -9.49
CA LEU A 578 47.58 4.58 -8.91
C LEU A 578 46.44 5.26 -9.66
N GLN A 579 45.31 4.58 -9.79
CA GLN A 579 44.13 5.11 -10.46
C GLN A 579 42.89 4.88 -9.61
N PHE A 580 42.04 5.91 -9.48
CA PHE A 580 40.77 5.86 -8.77
C PHE A 580 39.63 6.38 -9.63
N LYS A 581 38.43 5.83 -9.49
CA LYS A 581 37.19 6.35 -10.08
C LYS A 581 35.98 5.98 -9.24
N HIS A 582 34.82 6.53 -9.60
CA HIS A 582 33.53 6.25 -8.93
C HIS A 582 33.61 6.40 -7.40
N ILE A 583 34.33 7.42 -6.94
CA ILE A 583 34.51 7.70 -5.52
C ILE A 583 33.24 8.36 -5.00
N LYS A 584 32.38 7.62 -4.29
CA LYS A 584 31.12 8.13 -3.74
C LYS A 584 31.00 7.82 -2.25
N ILE A 585 30.35 8.69 -1.49
CA ILE A 585 30.18 8.57 -0.04
C ILE A 585 28.76 8.95 0.39
N LYS A 586 28.18 8.15 1.29
CA LYS A 586 26.92 8.41 1.97
C LYS A 586 27.20 8.61 3.44
N GLU A 587 26.83 9.77 4.00
CA GLU A 587 26.85 9.97 5.45
C GLU A 587 25.69 9.21 6.10
N LEU A 588 25.95 8.51 7.20
CA LEU A 588 24.99 7.63 7.86
C LEU A 588 24.33 8.35 9.05
N SER A 589 23.00 8.30 9.13
CA SER A 589 22.23 8.74 10.30
C SER A 589 22.12 7.61 11.33
N ALA A 590 21.59 7.91 12.53
CA ALA A 590 21.32 6.88 13.54
C ALA A 590 20.42 5.74 13.01
N ALA A 591 19.50 6.03 12.09
CA ALA A 591 18.67 5.03 11.44
C ALA A 591 19.44 4.15 10.42
N ASP A 592 20.51 4.68 9.82
CA ASP A 592 21.39 3.97 8.87
C ASP A 592 22.50 3.15 9.57
N THR A 593 22.56 3.14 10.91
CA THR A 593 23.58 2.39 11.67
C THR A 593 23.31 0.89 11.73
N VAL A 594 22.09 0.46 11.40
CA VAL A 594 21.78 -0.95 11.11
C VAL A 594 22.29 -1.23 9.70
N ASP A 595 23.23 -2.17 9.56
CA ASP A 595 23.68 -2.56 8.22
C ASP A 595 22.50 -3.14 7.45
N PRO A 596 22.13 -2.59 6.28
CA PRO A 596 21.08 -3.20 5.47
C PRO A 596 21.46 -4.61 4.98
N ASP A 597 22.75 -4.97 4.97
CA ASP A 597 23.22 -6.30 4.58
C ASP A 597 23.47 -7.25 5.75
N VAL A 598 23.46 -6.76 6.99
CA VAL A 598 23.46 -7.62 8.18
C VAL A 598 22.02 -8.01 8.45
N PHE A 599 21.71 -9.25 8.13
CA PHE A 599 20.45 -9.85 8.51
C PHE A 599 20.32 -9.91 10.03
N VAL A 600 19.38 -9.13 10.57
CA VAL A 600 18.97 -9.20 11.97
C VAL A 600 17.57 -9.78 12.01
N LEU A 601 17.42 -10.96 12.60
CA LEU A 601 16.11 -11.58 12.80
C LEU A 601 15.28 -10.70 13.74
N GLU A 602 14.12 -10.24 13.27
CA GLU A 602 13.19 -9.47 14.07
C GLU A 602 12.64 -10.34 15.23
N ALA A 603 12.45 -9.74 16.41
CA ALA A 603 12.15 -10.49 17.65
C ALA A 603 10.87 -11.35 17.61
N ASP A 604 9.96 -11.05 16.69
CA ASP A 604 8.68 -11.72 16.47
C ASP A 604 8.65 -12.60 15.22
N PHE A 605 9.80 -12.78 14.55
CA PHE A 605 9.98 -13.68 13.41
C PHE A 605 10.81 -14.91 13.79
N GLU A 606 10.49 -16.03 13.16
CA GLU A 606 11.24 -17.29 13.19
C GLU A 606 11.99 -17.45 11.86
N LEU A 607 13.24 -17.89 11.93
CA LEU A 607 14.04 -18.19 10.74
C LEU A 607 13.60 -19.53 10.13
N LEU A 608 13.30 -19.56 8.83
CA LEU A 608 12.91 -20.79 8.12
C LEU A 608 14.07 -21.44 7.37
N PHE A 609 15.11 -20.69 7.06
CA PHE A 609 16.34 -21.22 6.48
C PHE A 609 17.52 -20.88 7.37
N ASN A 610 18.21 -21.90 7.88
CA ASN A 610 19.28 -21.74 8.86
C ASN A 610 20.60 -21.20 8.29
N GLY A 611 20.71 -21.01 6.97
CA GLY A 611 21.91 -20.54 6.30
C GLY A 611 22.95 -21.65 5.99
N GLU A 612 22.74 -22.86 6.47
CA GLU A 612 23.71 -23.95 6.39
C GLU A 612 23.20 -25.13 5.55
N ASP A 613 21.94 -25.54 5.75
CA ASP A 613 21.36 -26.70 5.09
C ASP A 613 19.82 -26.59 4.90
N LEU A 614 19.24 -27.58 4.24
CA LEU A 614 17.79 -27.65 3.98
C LEU A 614 17.01 -28.39 5.08
N THR A 615 17.45 -28.28 6.34
CA THR A 615 16.66 -28.73 7.49
C THR A 615 15.36 -27.93 7.58
N GLY A 616 14.23 -28.62 7.80
CA GLY A 616 12.90 -27.99 7.79
C GLY A 616 12.30 -27.79 6.40
N TRP A 617 12.97 -28.24 5.34
CA TRP A 617 12.47 -28.24 3.96
C TRP A 617 12.27 -29.68 3.43
N VAL A 618 11.39 -29.87 2.45
CA VAL A 618 11.09 -31.12 1.74
C VAL A 618 10.89 -30.84 0.24
N GLY A 619 10.83 -31.87 -0.61
CA GLY A 619 10.70 -31.69 -2.07
C GLY A 619 12.05 -31.77 -2.80
N ASP A 620 12.29 -30.89 -3.77
CA ASP A 620 13.47 -30.90 -4.65
C ASP A 620 14.75 -30.39 -3.97
N LYS A 621 15.34 -31.21 -3.10
CA LYS A 621 16.65 -30.93 -2.47
C LYS A 621 17.86 -31.22 -3.37
N THR A 622 17.62 -31.72 -4.57
CA THR A 622 18.67 -31.93 -5.58
C THR A 622 18.87 -30.70 -6.43
N GLY A 623 17.79 -29.96 -6.68
CA GLY A 623 17.76 -28.76 -7.48
C GLY A 623 17.94 -27.46 -6.71
N TYR A 624 17.49 -27.45 -5.46
CA TYR A 624 17.72 -26.37 -4.51
C TYR A 624 18.84 -26.82 -3.58
N ILE A 625 19.91 -26.05 -3.49
CA ILE A 625 21.11 -26.37 -2.72
C ILE A 625 21.38 -25.27 -1.71
N ALA A 626 21.70 -25.63 -0.47
CA ALA A 626 22.14 -24.67 0.53
C ALA A 626 23.64 -24.41 0.36
N GLU A 627 24.02 -23.17 0.09
CA GLU A 627 25.41 -22.74 -0.09
C GLU A 627 25.59 -21.26 0.27
N ASP A 628 26.71 -20.94 0.94
CA ASP A 628 27.09 -19.58 1.32
C ASP A 628 25.99 -18.73 1.99
N GLY A 629 25.20 -19.33 2.89
CA GLY A 629 24.11 -18.63 3.57
C GLY A 629 22.85 -18.44 2.72
N LYS A 630 22.71 -19.16 1.61
CA LYS A 630 21.61 -19.05 0.64
C LYS A 630 21.03 -20.40 0.26
N ILE A 631 19.83 -20.39 -0.30
CA ILE A 631 19.30 -21.48 -1.13
C ILE A 631 19.49 -21.06 -2.60
N VAL A 632 20.22 -21.86 -3.36
CA VAL A 632 20.54 -21.62 -4.77
C VAL A 632 19.92 -22.70 -5.64
N VAL A 633 19.25 -22.28 -6.71
CA VAL A 633 18.70 -23.19 -7.72
C VAL A 633 19.74 -23.40 -8.81
N HIS A 634 20.14 -24.64 -9.06
CA HIS A 634 21.15 -25.01 -10.07
C HIS A 634 20.51 -25.79 -11.23
N PRO A 635 20.06 -25.13 -12.32
CA PRO A 635 19.38 -25.78 -13.44
C PRO A 635 20.17 -26.91 -14.10
N GLU A 636 21.49 -26.79 -14.17
CA GLU A 636 22.40 -27.76 -14.76
C GLU A 636 22.48 -29.08 -13.98
N LEU A 637 22.09 -29.07 -12.70
CA LEU A 637 21.95 -30.27 -11.86
C LEU A 637 20.54 -30.87 -11.92
N GLY A 638 19.72 -30.44 -12.88
CA GLY A 638 18.29 -30.75 -12.97
C GLY A 638 17.43 -29.87 -12.07
N GLY A 639 18.02 -28.83 -11.49
CA GLY A 639 17.39 -28.02 -10.46
C GLY A 639 16.35 -27.04 -10.95
N GLY A 640 15.42 -26.74 -10.06
CA GLY A 640 14.30 -25.86 -10.36
C GLY A 640 13.27 -26.49 -11.29
N SER A 641 13.32 -27.79 -11.61
CA SER A 641 12.21 -28.45 -12.31
C SER A 641 11.17 -29.04 -11.35
N GLY A 642 11.55 -29.25 -10.09
CA GLY A 642 10.66 -29.58 -8.99
C GLY A 642 10.48 -28.40 -8.03
N ASN A 643 9.69 -28.64 -6.99
CA ASN A 643 9.35 -27.63 -5.99
C ASN A 643 10.01 -27.95 -4.64
N LEU A 644 10.47 -26.93 -3.94
CA LEU A 644 10.97 -27.04 -2.57
C LEU A 644 9.95 -26.44 -1.61
N TYR A 645 9.55 -27.18 -0.58
CA TYR A 645 8.51 -26.79 0.38
C TYR A 645 9.04 -26.77 1.81
N THR A 646 8.46 -25.94 2.67
CA THR A 646 8.59 -26.07 4.11
C THR A 646 8.02 -27.41 4.57
N GLU A 647 8.64 -28.06 5.56
CA GLU A 647 8.09 -29.28 6.16
C GLU A 647 6.79 -28.99 6.94
N LYS A 648 6.76 -27.83 7.61
CA LYS A 648 5.58 -27.31 8.31
C LYS A 648 4.59 -26.66 7.34
N GLU A 649 3.31 -26.78 7.66
CA GLU A 649 2.23 -26.06 6.99
C GLU A 649 1.79 -24.82 7.82
N TYR A 650 1.39 -23.75 7.14
CA TYR A 650 1.01 -22.46 7.73
C TYR A 650 -0.41 -22.04 7.29
N THR A 651 -1.07 -21.22 8.12
CA THR A 651 -2.39 -20.65 7.83
C THR A 651 -2.30 -19.16 7.47
N ASP A 652 -2.14 -18.31 8.48
CA ASP A 652 -2.02 -16.86 8.41
C ASP A 652 -0.62 -16.48 8.90
N PHE A 653 0.08 -15.68 8.12
CA PHE A 653 1.49 -15.40 8.35
C PHE A 653 1.92 -14.09 7.72
N ASN A 654 3.04 -13.57 8.20
CA ASN A 654 3.88 -12.61 7.53
C ASN A 654 5.21 -13.32 7.19
N TYR A 655 5.48 -13.48 5.90
CA TYR A 655 6.65 -14.18 5.37
C TYR A 655 7.56 -13.18 4.66
N ARG A 656 8.86 -13.20 4.97
CA ARG A 656 9.85 -12.29 4.41
C ARG A 656 11.06 -13.06 3.92
N PHE A 657 11.57 -12.68 2.75
CA PHE A 657 12.75 -13.29 2.16
C PHE A 657 13.39 -12.35 1.16
N ASP A 658 14.67 -12.57 0.89
CA ASP A 658 15.37 -11.90 -0.20
C ASP A 658 15.58 -12.87 -1.34
N PHE A 659 15.51 -12.38 -2.57
CA PHE A 659 15.80 -13.17 -3.76
C PHE A 659 16.60 -12.38 -4.80
N LYS A 660 17.31 -13.11 -5.65
CA LYS A 660 18.08 -12.57 -6.77
C LYS A 660 17.81 -13.39 -8.02
N LEU A 661 17.43 -12.71 -9.09
CA LEU A 661 17.10 -13.29 -10.39
C LEU A 661 18.28 -13.20 -11.35
N THR A 662 18.43 -14.21 -12.21
CA THR A 662 19.16 -14.10 -13.48
C THR A 662 18.23 -13.67 -14.61
N GLU A 663 18.81 -13.37 -15.77
CA GLU A 663 18.04 -13.02 -16.96
C GLU A 663 17.07 -14.14 -17.32
N ASN A 664 15.83 -13.77 -17.64
CA ASN A 664 14.73 -14.68 -17.96
C ASN A 664 14.31 -15.64 -16.83
N ALA A 665 14.82 -15.45 -15.61
CA ALA A 665 14.56 -16.38 -14.52
C ALA A 665 13.08 -16.43 -14.14
N ASN A 666 12.60 -17.65 -13.88
CA ASN A 666 11.25 -17.93 -13.46
C ASN A 666 11.23 -18.90 -12.26
N ASN A 667 10.42 -18.57 -11.28
CA ASN A 667 10.08 -19.35 -10.11
C ASN A 667 8.71 -18.88 -9.59
N GLY A 668 8.23 -19.47 -8.51
CA GLY A 668 7.03 -19.01 -7.82
C GLY A 668 7.16 -19.15 -6.33
N LEU A 669 6.44 -18.32 -5.58
CA LEU A 669 6.18 -18.55 -4.17
C LEU A 669 4.82 -19.21 -4.01
N GLY A 670 4.82 -20.51 -3.79
CA GLY A 670 3.63 -21.26 -3.42
C GLY A 670 3.25 -20.95 -1.97
N ILE A 671 2.02 -20.50 -1.75
CA ILE A 671 1.42 -20.34 -0.43
C ILE A 671 0.25 -21.31 -0.28
N ARG A 672 0.09 -21.86 0.94
CA ARG A 672 -0.92 -22.90 1.24
C ARG A 672 -0.85 -24.08 0.27
N ALA A 673 0.33 -24.36 -0.28
CA ALA A 673 0.55 -25.35 -1.31
C ALA A 673 0.44 -26.78 -0.74
N PRO A 674 -0.14 -27.73 -1.49
CA PRO A 674 0.05 -29.15 -1.22
C PRO A 674 1.44 -29.63 -1.69
N LEU A 675 1.85 -30.83 -1.26
CA LEU A 675 3.06 -31.49 -1.77
C LEU A 675 2.86 -32.16 -3.14
N GLU A 676 1.62 -32.38 -3.56
CA GLU A 676 1.27 -33.06 -4.81
C GLU A 676 0.29 -32.22 -5.63
N GLY A 677 0.37 -32.38 -6.96
CA GLY A 677 -0.45 -31.63 -7.92
C GLY A 677 0.22 -30.34 -8.38
N ASP A 678 -0.51 -29.59 -9.20
CA ASP A 678 -0.06 -28.29 -9.70
C ASP A 678 -0.13 -27.26 -8.57
N ALA A 679 1.00 -26.96 -7.94
CA ALA A 679 1.06 -26.09 -6.77
C ALA A 679 0.57 -24.66 -7.06
N ALA A 680 0.63 -24.20 -8.31
CA ALA A 680 0.14 -22.89 -8.70
C ALA A 680 -1.38 -22.78 -8.58
N TYR A 681 -2.11 -23.87 -8.88
CA TYR A 681 -3.58 -23.90 -8.88
C TYR A 681 -4.19 -24.60 -7.66
N VAL A 682 -3.56 -25.68 -7.18
CA VAL A 682 -4.02 -26.44 -6.01
C VAL A 682 -3.59 -25.75 -4.72
N GLY A 683 -2.46 -25.03 -4.72
CA GLY A 683 -2.13 -23.97 -3.76
C GLY A 683 -2.51 -22.60 -4.33
N ILE A 684 -1.79 -21.55 -3.96
CA ILE A 684 -1.79 -20.27 -4.67
C ILE A 684 -0.33 -19.91 -4.94
N GLU A 685 -0.01 -19.51 -6.16
CA GLU A 685 1.32 -19.01 -6.51
C GLU A 685 1.34 -17.48 -6.53
N LEU A 686 2.36 -16.92 -5.89
CA LEU A 686 2.77 -15.53 -6.08
C LEU A 686 4.00 -15.53 -6.99
N GLN A 687 3.92 -14.84 -8.12
CA GLN A 687 4.90 -15.01 -9.19
C GLN A 687 6.30 -14.47 -8.83
N ILE A 688 7.37 -15.23 -9.10
CA ILE A 688 8.78 -14.78 -8.99
C ILE A 688 9.41 -14.82 -10.38
N LEU A 689 9.46 -13.68 -11.07
CA LEU A 689 9.78 -13.65 -12.50
C LEU A 689 10.62 -12.44 -12.88
N ASP A 690 11.65 -12.66 -13.71
CA ASP A 690 12.23 -11.58 -14.52
C ASP A 690 11.30 -11.26 -15.69
N ASN A 691 10.36 -10.34 -15.45
CA ASN A 691 9.41 -9.91 -16.47
C ASN A 691 10.02 -8.96 -17.53
N THR A 692 11.33 -8.73 -17.53
CA THR A 692 12.03 -7.91 -18.55
C THR A 692 12.73 -8.76 -19.61
N GLY A 693 12.87 -10.06 -19.36
CA GLY A 693 13.48 -11.01 -20.27
C GLY A 693 12.79 -11.08 -21.64
N GLU A 694 13.58 -11.24 -22.71
CA GLU A 694 13.09 -11.22 -24.09
C GLU A 694 12.03 -12.31 -24.38
N MET A 695 12.01 -13.40 -23.61
CA MET A 695 11.02 -14.47 -23.79
C MET A 695 9.63 -14.14 -23.22
N TYR A 696 9.49 -13.07 -22.45
CA TYR A 696 8.26 -12.71 -21.72
C TYR A 696 7.53 -11.48 -22.31
N GLN A 697 7.60 -11.27 -23.63
CA GLN A 697 6.97 -10.10 -24.28
C GLN A 697 5.43 -10.11 -24.25
N GLU A 698 4.81 -11.28 -24.09
CA GLU A 698 3.36 -11.46 -24.19
C GLU A 698 2.69 -11.92 -22.88
N LEU A 699 3.25 -11.55 -21.72
CA LEU A 699 2.66 -11.87 -20.43
C LEU A 699 1.24 -11.28 -20.27
N LYS A 700 0.35 -12.07 -19.69
CA LYS A 700 -0.94 -11.59 -19.17
C LYS A 700 -0.73 -10.87 -17.85
N GLU A 701 -1.68 -10.01 -17.49
CA GLU A 701 -1.53 -9.14 -16.33
C GLU A 701 -1.30 -9.86 -15.00
N TRP A 702 -1.84 -11.07 -14.84
CA TRP A 702 -1.68 -11.93 -13.66
C TRP A 702 -0.41 -12.79 -13.68
N GLN A 703 0.42 -12.71 -14.73
CA GLN A 703 1.65 -13.49 -14.88
C GLN A 703 2.92 -12.69 -14.57
N TYR A 704 2.78 -11.40 -14.25
CA TYR A 704 3.89 -10.55 -13.84
C TYR A 704 4.26 -10.82 -12.38
N HIS A 705 5.52 -10.56 -12.02
CA HIS A 705 6.04 -10.74 -10.67
C HIS A 705 5.12 -10.13 -9.58
N GLY A 706 4.99 -10.85 -8.46
CA GLY A 706 4.17 -10.48 -7.31
C GLY A 706 2.66 -10.67 -7.52
N SER A 707 2.20 -11.01 -8.74
CA SER A 707 0.79 -11.31 -9.00
C SER A 707 0.40 -12.64 -8.34
N ALA A 708 -0.84 -12.72 -7.85
CA ALA A 708 -1.44 -14.00 -7.51
C ALA A 708 -1.84 -14.70 -8.83
N TYR A 709 -1.09 -15.73 -9.21
CA TYR A 709 -1.15 -16.33 -10.53
C TYR A 709 -2.58 -16.77 -10.88
N GLY A 710 -3.10 -16.26 -11.98
CA GLY A 710 -4.47 -16.55 -12.45
C GLY A 710 -5.59 -15.85 -11.66
N ILE A 711 -5.29 -15.21 -10.53
CA ILE A 711 -6.28 -14.61 -9.62
C ILE A 711 -6.28 -13.08 -9.69
N ALA A 712 -5.13 -12.44 -9.49
CA ALA A 712 -5.03 -10.98 -9.37
C ALA A 712 -3.67 -10.46 -9.83
N ALA A 713 -3.69 -9.33 -10.54
CA ALA A 713 -2.50 -8.68 -11.06
C ALA A 713 -1.85 -7.74 -10.03
N ALA A 714 -0.53 -7.83 -9.88
CA ALA A 714 0.25 -6.88 -9.10
C ALA A 714 0.64 -5.64 -9.90
N LYS A 715 0.93 -4.54 -9.20
CA LYS A 715 1.59 -3.37 -9.78
C LYS A 715 3.02 -3.72 -10.20
N ARG A 716 3.50 -3.06 -11.25
CA ARG A 716 4.79 -3.37 -11.91
C ARG A 716 5.80 -2.24 -11.70
N GLY A 717 7.07 -2.52 -12.01
CA GLY A 717 8.13 -1.50 -12.03
C GLY A 717 8.86 -1.31 -10.70
N TYR A 718 8.70 -2.23 -9.75
CA TYR A 718 9.30 -2.14 -8.41
C TYR A 718 10.40 -3.20 -8.14
N LEU A 719 10.61 -4.12 -9.08
CA LEU A 719 11.79 -4.99 -9.10
C LEU A 719 13.03 -4.15 -9.38
N LYS A 720 14.12 -4.44 -8.68
CA LYS A 720 15.46 -3.98 -9.05
C LYS A 720 15.94 -4.72 -10.30
N THR A 721 16.97 -4.19 -10.94
CA THR A 721 17.61 -4.82 -12.10
C THR A 721 18.07 -6.24 -11.79
N VAL A 722 18.01 -7.11 -12.81
CA VAL A 722 18.53 -8.49 -12.76
C VAL A 722 19.96 -8.50 -12.18
N GLY A 723 20.24 -9.48 -11.33
CA GLY A 723 21.49 -9.56 -10.57
C GLY A 723 21.50 -8.79 -9.24
N SER A 724 20.50 -7.93 -8.98
CA SER A 724 20.34 -7.26 -7.69
C SER A 724 19.46 -8.06 -6.73
N TRP A 725 19.76 -7.96 -5.42
CA TRP A 725 18.90 -8.53 -4.37
C TRP A 725 17.63 -7.69 -4.18
N ASN A 726 16.49 -8.35 -4.27
CA ASN A 726 15.17 -7.83 -3.91
C ASN A 726 14.73 -8.41 -2.57
N THR A 727 13.97 -7.63 -1.81
CA THR A 727 13.30 -8.11 -0.58
C THR A 727 11.80 -8.16 -0.83
N GLU A 728 11.18 -9.31 -0.56
CA GLU A 728 9.74 -9.51 -0.67
C GLU A 728 9.14 -9.82 0.71
N GLU A 729 8.02 -9.16 1.00
CA GLU A 729 7.19 -9.41 2.18
C GLU A 729 5.80 -9.81 1.72
N VAL A 730 5.31 -10.94 2.24
CA VAL A 730 4.00 -11.49 1.94
C VAL A 730 3.22 -11.65 3.23
N ILE A 731 2.11 -10.93 3.32
CA ILE A 731 1.18 -11.03 4.45
C ILE A 731 -0.07 -11.75 3.98
N VAL A 732 -0.35 -12.91 4.59
CA VAL A 732 -1.56 -13.69 4.36
C VAL A 732 -2.39 -13.69 5.63
N LYS A 733 -3.62 -13.15 5.56
CA LYS A 733 -4.57 -13.12 6.67
C LYS A 733 -5.95 -13.53 6.19
N GLY A 734 -6.38 -14.76 6.49
CA GLY A 734 -7.63 -15.30 5.99
C GLY A 734 -7.64 -15.38 4.46
N LYS A 735 -8.49 -14.58 3.81
CA LYS A 735 -8.58 -14.46 2.33
C LYS A 735 -7.85 -13.22 1.79
N HIS A 736 -7.23 -12.44 2.66
CA HIS A 736 -6.50 -11.24 2.28
C HIS A 736 -5.02 -11.56 2.07
N ILE A 737 -4.48 -11.19 0.90
CA ILE A 737 -3.07 -11.33 0.55
C ILE A 737 -2.53 -9.95 0.22
N GLN A 738 -1.41 -9.62 0.85
CA GLN A 738 -0.61 -8.45 0.51
C GLN A 738 0.79 -8.91 0.11
N VAL A 739 1.31 -8.31 -0.96
CA VAL A 739 2.69 -8.50 -1.42
C VAL A 739 3.36 -7.14 -1.51
N MET A 740 4.50 -7.02 -0.85
CA MET A 740 5.37 -5.86 -0.93
C MET A 740 6.72 -6.29 -1.49
N ILE A 741 7.26 -5.49 -2.41
CA ILE A 741 8.61 -5.66 -2.95
C ILE A 741 9.40 -4.38 -2.69
N ASN A 742 10.60 -4.52 -2.11
CA ASN A 742 11.47 -3.38 -1.77
C ASN A 742 10.70 -2.23 -1.06
N ASP A 743 9.93 -2.59 -0.02
CA ASP A 743 9.07 -1.71 0.79
C ASP A 743 7.88 -1.06 0.06
N VAL A 744 7.58 -1.47 -1.17
CA VAL A 744 6.43 -0.97 -1.93
C VAL A 744 5.35 -2.03 -2.06
N MET A 745 4.12 -1.68 -1.66
CA MET A 745 2.95 -2.55 -1.83
C MET A 745 2.51 -2.65 -3.29
N ILE A 746 2.66 -3.85 -3.85
CA ILE A 746 2.37 -4.16 -5.25
C ILE A 746 1.11 -5.00 -5.43
N LEU A 747 0.70 -5.77 -4.43
CA LEU A 747 -0.57 -6.48 -4.41
C LEU A 747 -1.23 -6.29 -3.05
N ASP A 748 -2.52 -5.99 -3.07
CA ASP A 748 -3.40 -5.97 -1.89
C ASP A 748 -4.76 -6.46 -2.39
N VAL A 749 -5.09 -7.71 -2.04
CA VAL A 749 -6.23 -8.39 -2.64
C VAL A 749 -6.98 -9.24 -1.63
N ASP A 750 -8.31 -9.09 -1.63
CA ASP A 750 -9.22 -10.06 -1.04
C ASP A 750 -9.59 -11.09 -2.12
N LEU A 751 -9.26 -12.36 -1.86
CA LEU A 751 -9.44 -13.45 -2.83
C LEU A 751 -10.91 -13.66 -3.22
N ASP A 752 -11.86 -13.47 -2.29
CA ASP A 752 -13.29 -13.68 -2.58
C ASP A 752 -13.80 -12.56 -3.49
N GLU A 753 -13.36 -11.32 -3.25
CA GLU A 753 -13.71 -10.18 -4.12
C GLU A 753 -13.06 -10.29 -5.51
N ALA A 754 -11.78 -10.70 -5.57
CA ALA A 754 -11.06 -10.87 -6.84
C ALA A 754 -11.67 -11.98 -7.72
N THR A 755 -12.23 -13.02 -7.10
CA THR A 755 -12.74 -14.21 -7.80
C THR A 755 -14.27 -14.31 -7.83
N LYS A 756 -14.99 -13.24 -7.43
CA LYS A 756 -16.46 -13.20 -7.41
C LYS A 756 -17.13 -13.53 -8.75
N ASN A 757 -16.41 -13.33 -9.86
CA ASN A 757 -16.86 -13.61 -11.23
C ASN A 757 -16.07 -14.76 -11.89
N GLY A 758 -15.42 -15.61 -11.10
CA GLY A 758 -14.40 -16.55 -11.56
C GLY A 758 -13.00 -15.92 -11.53
N THR A 759 -11.98 -16.74 -11.75
CA THR A 759 -10.59 -16.28 -11.86
C THR A 759 -10.37 -15.50 -13.15
N ILE A 760 -9.39 -14.61 -13.17
CA ILE A 760 -9.13 -13.76 -14.34
C ILE A 760 -8.54 -14.56 -15.52
N ASP A 761 -7.93 -15.72 -15.26
CA ASP A 761 -7.47 -16.66 -16.28
C ASP A 761 -8.57 -17.64 -16.77
N GLY A 762 -9.74 -17.63 -16.13
CA GLY A 762 -10.89 -18.47 -16.45
C GLY A 762 -10.74 -19.95 -16.09
N ARG A 763 -9.72 -20.34 -15.31
CA ARG A 763 -9.49 -21.73 -14.87
C ARG A 763 -10.01 -21.97 -13.45
N ASP A 764 -10.39 -23.22 -13.18
CA ASP A 764 -10.65 -23.63 -11.80
C ASP A 764 -9.37 -23.53 -10.96
N HIS A 765 -9.49 -22.94 -9.77
CA HIS A 765 -8.37 -22.70 -8.86
C HIS A 765 -8.66 -23.28 -7.47
N PRO A 766 -8.49 -24.61 -7.27
CA PRO A 766 -8.84 -25.29 -6.03
C PRO A 766 -8.22 -24.67 -4.76
N GLY A 767 -7.03 -24.09 -4.89
CA GLY A 767 -6.34 -23.41 -3.79
C GLY A 767 -7.08 -22.23 -3.17
N LEU A 768 -8.03 -21.62 -3.89
CA LEU A 768 -8.92 -20.60 -3.32
C LEU A 768 -9.69 -21.10 -2.11
N SER A 769 -9.94 -22.41 -2.00
CA SER A 769 -10.64 -23.00 -0.85
C SER A 769 -9.72 -23.33 0.34
N ARG A 770 -8.40 -23.33 0.15
CA ARG A 770 -7.43 -23.73 1.18
C ARG A 770 -7.21 -22.63 2.21
N THR A 771 -7.18 -23.03 3.46
CA THR A 771 -6.85 -22.16 4.61
C THR A 771 -5.49 -22.51 5.22
N LYS A 772 -4.88 -23.62 4.79
CA LYS A 772 -3.62 -24.15 5.31
C LYS A 772 -2.82 -24.88 4.23
N GLY A 773 -1.50 -24.81 4.29
CA GLY A 773 -0.60 -25.64 3.49
C GLY A 773 0.85 -25.21 3.60
N HIS A 774 1.73 -25.80 2.81
CA HIS A 774 3.15 -25.48 2.79
C HIS A 774 3.41 -24.12 2.15
N ILE A 775 4.54 -23.51 2.51
CA ILE A 775 5.16 -22.44 1.73
C ILE A 775 6.24 -23.09 0.88
N GLY A 776 6.39 -22.70 -0.38
CA GLY A 776 7.41 -23.32 -1.23
C GLY A 776 7.88 -22.45 -2.38
N PHE A 777 9.06 -22.77 -2.87
CA PHE A 777 9.59 -22.23 -4.11
C PHE A 777 9.24 -23.19 -5.25
N LEU A 778 8.51 -22.68 -6.23
CA LEU A 778 7.94 -23.42 -7.34
C LEU A 778 8.86 -23.27 -8.55
N GLY A 779 9.64 -24.31 -8.83
CA GLY A 779 10.72 -24.24 -9.80
C GLY A 779 10.24 -24.17 -11.25
N HIS A 780 10.89 -23.32 -12.07
CA HIS A 780 10.75 -23.29 -13.53
C HIS A 780 12.10 -23.39 -14.29
N GLY A 781 13.09 -24.07 -13.70
CA GLY A 781 14.35 -24.46 -14.35
C GLY A 781 15.32 -23.31 -14.55
N SER A 782 15.18 -22.24 -13.76
CA SER A 782 16.03 -21.05 -13.82
C SER A 782 16.89 -20.92 -12.57
N HIS A 783 18.07 -20.31 -12.72
CA HIS A 783 18.94 -19.98 -11.60
C HIS A 783 18.30 -18.84 -10.78
N VAL A 784 18.05 -19.11 -9.50
CA VAL A 784 17.51 -18.14 -8.54
C VAL A 784 18.21 -18.36 -7.20
N GLU A 785 18.56 -17.29 -6.52
CA GLU A 785 19.14 -17.35 -5.18
C GLU A 785 18.16 -16.75 -4.16
N PHE A 786 18.02 -17.39 -3.00
CA PHE A 786 17.17 -16.95 -1.90
C PHE A 786 17.96 -16.87 -0.59
N LYS A 787 17.70 -15.87 0.26
CA LYS A 787 18.28 -15.76 1.61
C LYS A 787 17.34 -15.04 2.58
N ASN A 788 17.74 -14.93 3.85
CA ASN A 788 17.02 -14.15 4.87
C ASN A 788 15.55 -14.57 5.05
N ILE A 789 15.29 -15.87 4.88
CA ILE A 789 13.95 -16.46 4.82
C ILE A 789 13.39 -16.66 6.23
N ARG A 790 12.29 -15.98 6.54
CA ARG A 790 11.71 -15.94 7.88
C ARG A 790 10.20 -15.74 7.86
N ILE A 791 9.57 -16.12 8.96
CA ILE A 791 8.12 -16.07 9.09
C ILE A 791 7.68 -15.63 10.48
N LYS A 792 6.56 -14.92 10.53
CA LYS A 792 5.80 -14.64 11.73
C LYS A 792 4.38 -15.16 11.54
N GLU A 793 4.00 -16.17 12.32
CA GLU A 793 2.61 -16.63 12.33
C GLU A 793 1.69 -15.55 12.92
N LEU A 794 0.56 -15.31 12.26
CA LEU A 794 -0.44 -14.33 12.69
C LEU A 794 -1.55 -15.04 13.44
N LYS A 795 -2.06 -14.38 14.49
CA LYS A 795 -3.14 -14.89 15.35
C LYS A 795 -4.52 -14.48 14.86
#